data_AF-A0A1M7H3F5-F1
#
_entry.id   AF-A0A1M7H3F5-F1
#
_cell.length_a   1.000
_cell.length_b   1.000
_cell.length_c   1.000
_cell.angle_alpha   90.00
_cell.angle_beta   90.00
_cell.angle_gamma   90.00
#
_symmetry.space_group_name_H-M   'P 1'
#
loop_
_entity.id
_entity.type
_entity.pdbx_description
1 polymer ?
#
loop_
_entity_poly.entity_id
_entity_poly.type
_entity_poly.pdbx_seq_one_letter_code
_entity_poly.pdbx_strand_id
1 'polypeptide(L)'
;MNIKNRGSALILILITMFLITTLGLAILSVSMMNLEMKSVDSKSKENFYSAETALDEIVVGLEELTTTQIKAAYTEVLEKYSSIHPTQRIDKFKEYLRYNMWTKLTDVSDATLSSEKLRNLLVDYVKQTPKYDTDTKVGVTINEPGTVQPNALFYDTYAIIHNVYVTYQEQGYETVIQTDIKIAYPEDIMFDNVDSSEENYAISGYSIIADKGLEIGDSYTTSLTNIVGNIYAGEHGISTANYGTMVSILANEVVTRGDIVVKDKARLYINGTGTNRIWAKNIKCELSNGIEATNDTAIDIKGNCYILNDLILNAKKSSVKLHGNYTGYGTNQLIDSNNGSAIVVNGKDSTLDLSGVSNLIVAGNASIEVPTYDATGNIKPNSYIMTGDSIAMKGNQIAYLVPESCISAGHNPVLWSEYTKGVSVDITKDTTIKLADYVDMTPNADGDVGYRKVFYKLSGGLNVVYYYLSFKDEQKAYDYMIKYKEVHPNRLDDIRLTFPVKKMDFVYGVIQSSGIATRIKGTTDKTEILDTRVNKSYLNSIESSTSSKYLWMTRRLTETDDNKPYLDVNSLANSFVNMAKIKEKAGGIIGRNVYTPDPLDTYSIRIIYNGKGKYAAAGEEKGTAVLVNTPTRGILVATGDVKINANFTGLIIAGGNITVSSNASIYSDSTIVNDIWNRCNEDINQYFYDIVTGGATGGGTVSGSVTQSIDISNLISYQNWRKN
;
A
#
# COMPACT_ATOMS: atom_id res chain seq x y z
N MET A 1 -95.99 -53.13 75.18
CA MET A 1 -95.41 -52.15 76.13
C MET A 1 -93.90 -52.27 76.03
N ASN A 2 -93.27 -51.24 75.47
CA ASN A 2 -91.86 -50.87 75.62
C ASN A 2 -90.87 -51.94 76.07
N ILE A 3 -90.31 -52.69 75.14
CA ILE A 3 -88.89 -53.03 75.20
C ILE A 3 -88.33 -52.89 73.78
N LYS A 4 -87.70 -51.74 73.59
CA LYS A 4 -86.53 -51.60 72.74
C LYS A 4 -86.82 -51.57 71.23
N ASN A 5 -87.17 -50.35 70.81
CA ASN A 5 -86.63 -49.69 69.62
C ASN A 5 -85.06 -49.65 69.62
N ARG A 6 -84.39 -50.69 70.15
CA ARG A 6 -82.95 -50.91 70.12
C ARG A 6 -82.56 -51.85 68.99
N GLY A 7 -83.48 -52.66 68.45
CA GLY A 7 -83.21 -53.55 67.31
C GLY A 7 -83.08 -52.80 65.98
N SER A 8 -84.02 -51.90 65.66
CA SER A 8 -83.95 -51.01 64.49
C SER A 8 -82.77 -50.02 64.60
N ALA A 9 -82.51 -49.48 65.80
CA ALA A 9 -81.33 -48.67 66.05
C ALA A 9 -80.04 -49.49 65.84
N LEU A 10 -79.97 -50.75 66.30
CA LEU A 10 -78.82 -51.62 66.12
C LEU A 10 -78.60 -52.03 64.65
N ILE A 11 -79.67 -52.30 63.89
CA ILE A 11 -79.61 -52.56 62.44
C ILE A 11 -79.18 -51.30 61.69
N LEU A 12 -79.73 -50.13 62.01
CA LEU A 12 -79.32 -48.86 61.43
C LEU A 12 -77.84 -48.59 61.71
N ILE A 13 -77.40 -48.80 62.95
CA ILE A 13 -75.98 -48.70 63.37
C ILE A 13 -75.11 -49.67 62.56
N LEU A 14 -75.55 -50.92 62.38
CA LEU A 14 -74.86 -51.94 61.58
C LEU A 14 -74.73 -51.55 60.10
N ILE A 15 -75.82 -51.05 59.49
CA ILE A 15 -75.81 -50.57 58.11
C ILE A 15 -74.92 -49.34 57.97
N THR A 16 -74.99 -48.37 58.90
CA THR A 16 -74.08 -47.21 58.90
C THR A 16 -72.64 -47.62 59.15
N MET A 17 -72.36 -48.60 60.02
CA MET A 17 -71.01 -49.14 60.22
C MET A 17 -70.50 -49.81 58.95
N PHE A 18 -71.32 -50.64 58.30
CA PHE A 18 -70.96 -51.28 57.04
C PHE A 18 -70.66 -50.23 55.96
N LEU A 19 -71.51 -49.22 55.85
CA LEU A 19 -71.35 -48.12 54.89
C LEU A 19 -70.08 -47.30 55.18
N ILE A 20 -69.80 -46.98 56.45
CA ILE A 20 -68.55 -46.31 56.88
C ILE A 20 -67.34 -47.19 56.60
N THR A 21 -67.39 -48.50 56.85
CA THR A 21 -66.28 -49.41 56.54
C THR A 21 -66.05 -49.56 55.04
N THR A 22 -67.09 -49.63 54.22
CA THR A 22 -66.95 -49.68 52.76
C THR A 22 -66.41 -48.36 52.21
N LEU A 23 -66.84 -47.22 52.76
CA LEU A 23 -66.32 -45.91 52.39
C LEU A 23 -64.86 -45.76 52.83
N GLY A 24 -64.52 -46.22 54.03
CA GLY A 24 -63.16 -46.25 54.56
C GLY A 24 -62.23 -47.12 53.72
N LEU A 25 -62.67 -48.32 53.30
CA LEU A 25 -61.92 -49.20 52.40
C LEU A 25 -61.76 -48.57 51.01
N ALA A 26 -62.78 -47.90 50.48
CA ALA A 26 -62.69 -47.18 49.21
C ALA A 26 -61.67 -46.04 49.27
N ILE A 27 -61.69 -45.23 50.34
CA ILE A 27 -60.70 -44.15 50.57
C ILE A 27 -59.29 -44.73 50.75
N LEU A 28 -59.14 -45.83 51.48
CA LEU A 28 -57.86 -46.50 51.69
C LEU A 28 -57.32 -47.08 50.37
N SER A 29 -58.20 -47.64 49.53
CA SER A 29 -57.85 -48.16 48.19
C SER A 29 -57.43 -47.03 47.24
N VAL A 30 -58.15 -45.91 47.20
CA VAL A 30 -57.76 -44.72 46.44
C VAL A 30 -56.43 -44.14 46.96
N SER A 31 -56.22 -44.16 48.28
CA SER A 31 -54.96 -43.71 48.88
C SER A 31 -53.79 -44.63 48.53
N MET A 32 -54.00 -45.95 48.52
CA MET A 32 -53.01 -46.95 48.14
C MET A 32 -52.69 -46.89 46.64
N MET A 33 -53.70 -46.74 45.78
CA MET A 33 -53.53 -46.50 44.35
C MET A 33 -52.76 -45.20 44.07
N ASN A 34 -53.03 -44.12 44.82
CA ASN A 34 -52.25 -42.89 44.73
C ASN A 34 -50.79 -43.06 45.19
N LEU A 35 -50.54 -43.87 46.23
CA LEU A 35 -49.18 -44.19 46.68
C LEU A 35 -48.43 -45.03 45.63
N GLU A 36 -49.08 -46.02 45.04
CA GLU A 36 -48.51 -46.83 43.95
C GLU A 36 -48.27 -45.98 42.70
N MET A 37 -49.23 -45.15 42.27
CA MET A 37 -49.05 -44.21 41.15
C MET A 37 -47.89 -43.24 41.42
N LYS A 38 -47.73 -42.75 42.65
CA LYS A 38 -46.61 -41.86 43.02
C LYS A 38 -45.27 -42.61 43.06
N SER A 39 -45.26 -43.88 43.47
CA SER A 39 -44.07 -44.72 43.43
C SER A 39 -43.65 -45.05 41.99
N VAL A 40 -44.62 -45.38 41.11
CA VAL A 40 -44.39 -45.58 39.68
C VAL A 40 -43.91 -44.30 39.00
N ASP A 41 -44.51 -43.15 39.33
CA ASP A 41 -44.07 -41.84 38.84
C ASP A 41 -42.64 -41.51 39.30
N SER A 42 -42.28 -41.81 40.56
CA SER A 42 -40.91 -41.64 41.06
C SER A 42 -39.91 -42.52 40.33
N LYS A 43 -40.21 -43.81 40.15
CA LYS A 43 -39.33 -44.75 39.44
C LYS A 43 -39.22 -44.43 37.96
N SER A 44 -40.31 -44.01 37.31
CA SER A 44 -40.28 -43.54 35.92
C SER A 44 -39.43 -42.27 35.76
N LYS A 45 -39.40 -41.39 36.78
CA LYS A 45 -38.49 -40.23 36.79
C LYS A 45 -37.03 -40.65 36.99
N GLU A 46 -36.75 -41.59 37.89
CA GLU A 46 -35.40 -42.11 38.10
C GLU A 46 -34.86 -42.81 36.84
N ASN A 47 -35.64 -43.72 36.24
CA ASN A 47 -35.28 -44.37 34.98
C ASN A 47 -35.11 -43.36 33.83
N PHE A 48 -35.93 -42.31 33.82
CA PHE A 48 -35.80 -41.22 32.87
C PHE A 48 -34.47 -40.46 33.04
N TYR A 49 -34.07 -40.12 34.26
CA TYR A 49 -32.77 -39.48 34.50
C TYR A 49 -31.60 -40.40 34.12
N SER A 50 -31.73 -41.72 34.33
CA SER A 50 -30.71 -42.68 33.88
C SER A 50 -30.66 -42.79 32.34
N ALA A 51 -31.80 -42.80 31.67
CA ALA A 51 -31.88 -42.78 30.21
C ALA A 51 -31.36 -41.45 29.62
N GLU A 52 -31.63 -40.32 30.29
CA GLU A 52 -31.12 -39.00 29.95
C GLU A 52 -29.60 -38.95 30.15
N THR A 53 -29.08 -39.52 31.25
CA THR A 53 -27.65 -39.63 31.50
C THR A 53 -26.96 -40.44 30.39
N ALA A 54 -27.52 -41.59 30.00
CA ALA A 54 -26.99 -42.37 28.89
C ALA A 54 -27.04 -41.61 27.55
N LEU A 55 -28.10 -40.82 27.33
CA LEU A 55 -28.21 -39.97 26.14
C LEU A 55 -27.17 -38.83 26.15
N ASP A 56 -26.93 -38.21 27.31
CA ASP A 56 -25.90 -37.19 27.49
C ASP A 56 -24.50 -37.76 27.28
N GLU A 57 -24.23 -38.99 27.75
CA GLU A 57 -22.98 -39.70 27.47
C GLU A 57 -22.77 -39.96 25.97
N ILE A 58 -23.84 -40.32 25.25
CA ILE A 58 -23.82 -40.44 23.78
C ILE A 58 -23.49 -39.10 23.14
N VAL A 59 -24.10 -38.00 23.61
CA VAL A 59 -23.80 -36.65 23.11
C VAL A 59 -22.35 -36.29 23.36
N VAL A 60 -21.81 -36.51 24.57
CA VAL A 60 -20.39 -36.26 24.89
C VAL A 60 -19.46 -37.05 23.97
N GLY A 61 -19.77 -38.32 23.69
CA GLY A 61 -19.00 -39.13 22.74
C GLY A 61 -19.06 -38.59 21.30
N LEU A 62 -20.22 -38.08 20.88
CA LEU A 62 -20.39 -37.40 19.60
C LEU A 62 -19.69 -36.03 19.55
N GLU A 63 -19.62 -35.29 20.66
CA GLU A 63 -18.86 -34.05 20.78
C GLU A 63 -17.36 -34.32 20.60
N GLU A 64 -16.83 -35.36 21.26
CA GLU A 64 -15.44 -35.78 21.13
C GLU A 64 -15.11 -36.20 19.68
N LEU A 65 -15.99 -36.99 19.06
CA LEU A 65 -15.88 -37.38 17.66
C LEU A 65 -15.89 -36.16 16.74
N THR A 66 -16.87 -35.28 16.91
CA THR A 66 -17.07 -34.08 16.09
C THR A 66 -15.86 -33.15 16.22
N THR A 67 -15.33 -32.95 17.42
CA THR A 67 -14.11 -32.18 17.68
C THR A 67 -12.91 -32.76 16.93
N THR A 68 -12.76 -34.08 16.98
CA THR A 68 -11.69 -34.79 16.27
C THR A 68 -11.82 -34.63 14.75
N GLN A 69 -13.04 -34.73 14.22
CA GLN A 69 -13.28 -34.57 12.78
C GLN A 69 -13.17 -33.12 12.31
N ILE A 70 -13.57 -32.14 13.13
CA ILE A 70 -13.32 -30.71 12.88
C ILE A 70 -11.81 -30.48 12.77
N LYS A 71 -11.02 -31.00 13.71
CA LYS A 71 -9.55 -30.89 13.66
C LYS A 71 -8.98 -31.54 12.40
N ALA A 72 -9.46 -32.72 12.01
CA ALA A 72 -9.02 -33.42 10.80
C ALA A 72 -9.37 -32.64 9.52
N ALA A 73 -10.62 -32.19 9.40
CA ALA A 73 -11.08 -31.40 8.26
C ALA A 73 -10.35 -30.05 8.16
N TYR A 74 -10.13 -29.39 9.29
CA TYR A 74 -9.34 -28.16 9.37
C TYR A 74 -7.89 -28.40 8.89
N THR A 75 -7.26 -29.47 9.36
CA THR A 75 -5.91 -29.88 8.94
C THR A 75 -5.86 -30.19 7.44
N GLU A 76 -6.87 -30.85 6.89
CA GLU A 76 -6.92 -31.17 5.46
C GLU A 76 -7.10 -29.92 4.58
N VAL A 77 -7.89 -28.92 5.03
CA VAL A 77 -7.94 -27.60 4.40
C VAL A 77 -6.58 -26.89 4.48
N LEU A 78 -5.84 -27.04 5.58
CA LEU A 78 -4.49 -26.47 5.71
C LEU A 78 -3.43 -27.17 4.83
N GLU A 79 -3.50 -28.49 4.67
CA GLU A 79 -2.58 -29.24 3.79
C GLU A 79 -2.80 -28.90 2.31
N LYS A 80 -4.06 -28.69 1.93
CA LYS A 80 -4.47 -28.30 0.57
C LYS A 80 -4.74 -26.79 0.45
N TYR A 81 -4.24 -25.99 1.40
CA TYR A 81 -4.60 -24.57 1.56
C TYR A 81 -4.33 -23.73 0.32
N SER A 82 -3.25 -24.04 -0.39
CA SER A 82 -2.86 -23.38 -1.64
C SER A 82 -3.64 -23.86 -2.86
N SER A 83 -4.36 -24.98 -2.77
CA SER A 83 -5.14 -25.57 -3.88
C SER A 83 -6.64 -25.31 -3.77
N ILE A 84 -7.12 -24.78 -2.64
CA ILE A 84 -8.54 -24.51 -2.36
C ILE A 84 -8.81 -23.01 -2.35
N HIS A 85 -9.80 -22.59 -3.14
CA HIS A 85 -10.18 -21.18 -3.25
C HIS A 85 -10.64 -20.61 -1.91
N PRO A 86 -10.23 -19.40 -1.47
CA PRO A 86 -10.55 -18.89 -0.13
C PRO A 86 -12.04 -18.75 0.17
N THR A 87 -12.84 -18.28 -0.79
CA THR A 87 -14.30 -18.29 -0.66
C THR A 87 -14.93 -19.68 -0.60
N GLN A 88 -14.19 -20.71 -1.03
CA GLN A 88 -14.61 -22.12 -0.97
C GLN A 88 -13.98 -22.84 0.22
N ARG A 89 -13.16 -22.21 1.07
CA ARG A 89 -12.47 -22.91 2.18
C ARG A 89 -13.43 -23.33 3.28
N ILE A 90 -14.44 -22.50 3.59
CA ILE A 90 -15.50 -22.88 4.52
C ILE A 90 -16.36 -24.00 3.91
N ASP A 91 -16.67 -23.92 2.61
CA ASP A 91 -17.44 -24.96 1.92
C ASP A 91 -16.65 -26.28 1.81
N LYS A 92 -15.34 -26.21 1.54
CA LYS A 92 -14.44 -27.36 1.51
C LYS A 92 -14.16 -27.92 2.88
N PHE A 93 -14.08 -27.07 3.90
CA PHE A 93 -14.07 -27.51 5.29
C PHE A 93 -15.35 -28.28 5.62
N LYS A 94 -16.52 -27.76 5.26
CA LYS A 94 -17.82 -28.45 5.43
C LYS A 94 -17.86 -29.75 4.63
N GLU A 95 -17.31 -29.77 3.42
CA GLU A 95 -17.20 -30.97 2.58
C GLU A 95 -16.30 -32.04 3.20
N TYR A 96 -15.11 -31.67 3.68
CA TYR A 96 -14.18 -32.59 4.36
C TYR A 96 -14.71 -33.04 5.71
N LEU A 97 -15.31 -32.14 6.49
CA LEU A 97 -15.97 -32.48 7.75
C LEU A 97 -17.11 -33.47 7.51
N ARG A 98 -17.95 -33.20 6.51
CA ARG A 98 -19.03 -34.11 6.11
C ARG A 98 -18.50 -35.46 5.69
N TYR A 99 -17.46 -35.50 4.85
CA TYR A 99 -16.85 -36.74 4.39
C TYR A 99 -16.24 -37.52 5.56
N ASN A 100 -15.48 -36.87 6.43
CA ASN A 100 -14.87 -37.48 7.61
C ASN A 100 -15.93 -38.04 8.57
N MET A 101 -16.99 -37.28 8.83
CA MET A 101 -18.13 -37.74 9.63
C MET A 101 -18.85 -38.92 8.98
N TRP A 102 -19.03 -38.90 7.65
CA TRP A 102 -19.60 -40.02 6.90
C TRP A 102 -18.76 -41.29 7.08
N THR A 103 -17.44 -41.23 6.94
CA THR A 103 -16.57 -42.41 7.12
C THR A 103 -16.58 -42.99 8.54
N LYS A 104 -16.81 -42.14 9.55
CA LYS A 104 -16.84 -42.56 10.96
C LYS A 104 -18.20 -43.12 11.38
N LEU A 105 -19.28 -42.49 10.95
CA LEU A 105 -20.64 -42.85 11.33
C LEU A 105 -21.27 -43.91 10.41
N THR A 106 -20.69 -44.18 9.24
CA THR A 106 -21.19 -45.18 8.27
C THR A 106 -20.10 -46.16 7.87
N ASP A 107 -20.49 -47.32 7.34
CA ASP A 107 -19.55 -48.26 6.74
C ASP A 107 -19.38 -47.94 5.26
N VAL A 108 -18.18 -47.48 4.91
CA VAL A 108 -17.80 -47.03 3.57
C VAL A 108 -17.70 -48.19 2.58
N SER A 109 -17.44 -49.41 3.07
CA SER A 109 -17.22 -50.60 2.24
C SER A 109 -18.53 -51.35 1.98
N ASP A 110 -19.44 -51.36 2.94
CA ASP A 110 -20.75 -51.99 2.82
C ASP A 110 -21.85 -51.15 3.49
N ALA A 111 -22.65 -50.46 2.68
CA ALA A 111 -23.74 -49.61 3.17
C ALA A 111 -24.77 -50.37 4.03
N THR A 112 -24.91 -51.69 3.88
CA THR A 112 -25.84 -52.52 4.67
C THR A 112 -25.42 -52.66 6.13
N LEU A 113 -24.13 -52.47 6.44
CA LEU A 113 -23.57 -52.55 7.79
C LEU A 113 -23.51 -51.20 8.51
N SER A 114 -23.87 -50.10 7.84
CA SER A 114 -23.76 -48.74 8.40
C SER A 114 -24.58 -48.52 9.66
N SER A 115 -25.82 -49.03 9.70
CA SER A 115 -26.69 -48.93 10.86
C SER A 115 -26.19 -49.73 12.06
N GLU A 116 -25.58 -50.89 11.82
CA GLU A 116 -24.97 -51.71 12.88
C GLU A 116 -23.70 -51.05 13.44
N LYS A 117 -22.82 -50.57 12.55
CA LYS A 117 -21.62 -49.81 12.95
C LYS A 117 -22.00 -48.58 13.79
N LEU A 118 -22.99 -47.81 13.34
CA LEU A 118 -23.47 -46.63 14.05
C LEU A 118 -24.04 -47.00 15.42
N ARG A 119 -24.89 -48.03 15.51
CA ARG A 119 -25.42 -48.52 16.79
C ARG A 119 -24.29 -48.90 17.75
N ASN A 120 -23.32 -49.70 17.29
CA ASN A 120 -22.21 -50.14 18.15
C ASN A 120 -21.39 -48.94 18.64
N LEU A 121 -21.17 -47.93 17.79
CA LEU A 121 -20.50 -46.68 18.17
C LEU A 121 -21.26 -45.92 19.27
N LEU A 122 -22.59 -45.80 19.17
CA LEU A 122 -23.41 -45.14 20.20
C LEU A 122 -23.39 -45.94 21.52
N VAL A 123 -23.43 -47.27 21.47
CA VAL A 123 -23.29 -48.14 22.64
C VAL A 123 -21.91 -47.98 23.31
N ASP A 124 -20.85 -47.73 22.52
CA ASP A 124 -19.50 -47.53 23.04
C ASP A 124 -19.30 -46.15 23.70
N TYR A 125 -20.12 -45.16 23.34
CA TYR A 125 -20.11 -43.85 24.01
C TYR A 125 -20.74 -43.87 25.41
N VAL A 126 -21.61 -44.84 25.69
CA VAL A 126 -22.12 -45.09 27.04
C VAL A 126 -21.04 -45.81 27.86
N LYS A 127 -20.42 -45.09 28.78
CA LYS A 127 -19.29 -45.53 29.61
C LYS A 127 -19.65 -45.66 31.09
N GLN A 128 -20.45 -44.75 31.62
CA GLN A 128 -20.77 -44.67 33.06
C GLN A 128 -22.11 -45.33 33.38
N THR A 129 -23.11 -45.14 32.52
CA THR A 129 -24.40 -45.81 32.69
C THR A 129 -24.26 -47.32 32.46
N PRO A 130 -24.71 -48.18 33.39
CA PRO A 130 -24.60 -49.63 33.23
C PRO A 130 -25.32 -50.10 31.96
N LYS A 131 -24.58 -50.79 31.08
CA LYS A 131 -25.17 -51.48 29.93
C LYS A 131 -26.11 -52.57 30.42
N TYR A 132 -27.18 -52.81 29.68
CA TYR A 132 -28.20 -53.80 30.06
C TYR A 132 -27.58 -55.18 30.31
N ASP A 133 -27.81 -55.69 31.51
CA ASP A 133 -27.40 -57.02 31.95
C ASP A 133 -28.61 -57.96 31.99
N THR A 134 -28.52 -59.06 31.25
CA THR A 134 -29.60 -60.05 31.10
C THR A 134 -29.92 -60.80 32.39
N ASP A 135 -28.96 -60.92 33.32
CA ASP A 135 -29.11 -61.64 34.58
C ASP A 135 -29.79 -60.78 35.64
N THR A 136 -29.46 -59.48 35.67
CA THR A 136 -30.04 -58.52 36.63
C THR A 136 -31.28 -57.80 36.09
N LYS A 137 -31.50 -57.81 34.77
CA LYS A 137 -32.55 -57.05 34.05
C LYS A 137 -32.51 -55.54 34.34
N VAL A 138 -31.30 -55.02 34.51
CA VAL A 138 -31.05 -53.61 34.79
C VAL A 138 -30.03 -53.08 33.80
N GLY A 139 -30.26 -51.86 33.33
CA GLY A 139 -29.31 -51.09 32.53
C GLY A 139 -29.90 -50.54 31.24
N VAL A 140 -29.05 -49.93 30.44
CA VAL A 140 -29.43 -49.24 29.21
C VAL A 140 -29.14 -50.10 27.97
N THR A 141 -30.08 -50.06 27.03
CA THR A 141 -29.91 -50.58 25.67
C THR A 141 -30.12 -49.47 24.65
N ILE A 142 -29.22 -49.39 23.67
CA ILE A 142 -29.32 -48.42 22.55
C ILE A 142 -29.77 -49.18 21.31
N ASN A 143 -30.91 -48.78 20.73
CA ASN A 143 -31.45 -49.33 19.49
C ASN A 143 -31.38 -50.88 19.42
N GLU A 144 -32.16 -51.55 20.27
CA GLU A 144 -32.16 -53.02 20.42
C GLU A 144 -32.02 -53.79 19.09
N PRO A 145 -31.21 -54.87 19.04
CA PRO A 145 -31.05 -55.67 17.83
C PRO A 145 -32.40 -56.17 17.28
N GLY A 146 -32.74 -55.79 16.04
CA GLY A 146 -34.01 -56.15 15.39
C GLY A 146 -35.13 -55.10 15.49
N THR A 147 -34.89 -54.00 16.22
CA THR A 147 -35.77 -52.81 16.23
C THR A 147 -35.35 -51.77 15.19
N VAL A 148 -36.02 -50.61 15.16
CA VAL A 148 -35.66 -49.49 14.27
C VAL A 148 -34.21 -49.08 14.53
N GLN A 149 -33.35 -49.32 13.54
CA GLN A 149 -31.92 -49.03 13.65
C GLN A 149 -31.64 -47.54 13.40
N PRO A 150 -30.55 -47.00 13.99
CA PRO A 150 -30.18 -45.63 13.77
C PRO A 150 -29.63 -45.46 12.33
N ASN A 151 -29.84 -44.28 11.76
CA ASN A 151 -29.32 -43.94 10.45
C ASN A 151 -28.79 -42.50 10.41
N ALA A 152 -27.59 -42.31 9.88
CA ALA A 152 -26.97 -41.00 9.73
C ALA A 152 -27.21 -40.45 8.32
N LEU A 153 -27.82 -39.26 8.23
CA LEU A 153 -27.96 -38.49 6.98
C LEU A 153 -27.06 -37.25 7.03
N PHE A 154 -26.49 -36.91 5.88
CA PHE A 154 -25.49 -35.85 5.76
C PHE A 154 -26.00 -34.79 4.78
N TYR A 155 -26.06 -33.55 5.24
CA TYR A 155 -26.45 -32.38 4.47
C TYR A 155 -25.25 -31.41 4.36
N ASP A 156 -25.41 -30.31 3.62
CA ASP A 156 -24.33 -29.34 3.42
C ASP A 156 -23.96 -28.56 4.68
N THR A 157 -24.90 -28.39 5.62
CA THR A 157 -24.72 -27.57 6.83
C THR A 157 -24.84 -28.35 8.13
N TYR A 158 -25.23 -29.62 8.10
CA TYR A 158 -25.36 -30.47 9.28
C TYR A 158 -25.40 -31.97 8.92
N ALA A 159 -25.11 -32.81 9.90
CA ALA A 159 -25.49 -34.22 9.88
C ALA A 159 -26.63 -34.47 10.88
N ILE A 160 -27.45 -35.48 10.64
CA ILE A 160 -28.50 -35.89 11.58
C ILE A 160 -28.52 -37.40 11.73
N ILE A 161 -28.49 -37.87 12.97
CA ILE A 161 -28.68 -39.27 13.32
C ILE A 161 -30.15 -39.44 13.66
N HIS A 162 -30.87 -40.10 12.77
CA HIS A 162 -32.28 -40.42 12.97
C HIS A 162 -32.44 -41.67 13.83
N ASN A 163 -33.57 -41.73 14.53
CA ASN A 163 -34.03 -42.91 15.26
C ASN A 163 -33.04 -43.35 16.36
N VAL A 164 -32.56 -42.43 17.20
CA VAL A 164 -31.82 -42.81 18.40
C VAL A 164 -32.83 -43.21 19.47
N TYR A 165 -32.77 -44.48 19.89
CA TYR A 165 -33.61 -45.02 20.95
C TYR A 165 -32.72 -45.39 22.14
N VAL A 166 -32.96 -44.73 23.27
CA VAL A 166 -32.29 -45.02 24.54
C VAL A 166 -33.33 -45.62 25.47
N THR A 167 -33.19 -46.91 25.74
CA THR A 167 -34.10 -47.66 26.62
C THR A 167 -33.38 -47.96 27.93
N TYR A 168 -33.85 -47.41 29.04
CA TYR A 168 -33.39 -47.80 30.37
C TYR A 168 -34.45 -48.67 31.05
N GLN A 169 -34.02 -49.85 31.51
CA GLN A 169 -34.87 -50.81 32.19
C GLN A 169 -34.38 -51.06 33.60
N GLU A 170 -35.31 -51.01 34.56
CA GLU A 170 -35.04 -51.40 35.95
C GLU A 170 -36.31 -51.93 36.61
N GLN A 171 -36.22 -53.11 37.25
CA GLN A 171 -37.29 -53.72 38.05
C GLN A 171 -38.66 -53.82 37.33
N GLY A 172 -38.65 -54.11 36.01
CA GLY A 172 -39.86 -54.31 35.21
C GLY A 172 -40.51 -53.02 34.66
N TYR A 173 -39.90 -51.86 34.90
CA TYR A 173 -40.29 -50.59 34.28
C TYR A 173 -39.28 -50.22 33.20
N GLU A 174 -39.80 -49.82 32.05
CA GLU A 174 -39.03 -49.41 30.87
C GLU A 174 -39.29 -47.93 30.62
N THR A 175 -38.24 -47.17 30.34
CA THR A 175 -38.36 -45.79 29.84
C THR A 175 -37.59 -45.68 28.55
N VAL A 176 -38.27 -45.22 27.50
CA VAL A 176 -37.72 -45.09 26.16
C VAL A 176 -37.67 -43.61 25.80
N ILE A 177 -36.47 -43.11 25.53
CA ILE A 177 -36.26 -41.81 24.91
C ILE A 177 -36.02 -42.03 23.43
N GLN A 178 -36.87 -41.41 22.61
CA GLN A 178 -36.69 -41.34 21.17
C GLN A 178 -36.27 -39.91 20.81
N THR A 179 -35.17 -39.78 20.09
CA THR A 179 -34.70 -38.49 19.61
C THR A 179 -33.93 -38.64 18.30
N ASP A 180 -33.87 -37.56 17.53
CA ASP A 180 -32.91 -37.40 16.45
C ASP A 180 -31.81 -36.46 16.93
N ILE A 181 -30.55 -36.78 16.64
CA ILE A 181 -29.40 -35.96 17.07
C ILE A 181 -28.89 -35.20 15.85
N LYS A 182 -29.02 -33.87 15.86
CA LYS A 182 -28.49 -32.98 14.82
C LYS A 182 -27.11 -32.48 15.25
N ILE A 183 -26.14 -32.67 14.38
CA ILE A 183 -24.76 -32.16 14.50
C ILE A 183 -24.58 -31.07 13.45
N ALA A 184 -24.64 -29.81 13.86
CA ALA A 184 -24.42 -28.66 13.01
C ALA A 184 -22.94 -28.53 12.64
N TYR A 185 -22.68 -28.15 11.39
CA TYR A 185 -21.33 -27.76 10.99
C TYR A 185 -21.09 -26.31 11.37
N PRO A 186 -19.98 -26.00 12.05
CA PRO A 186 -19.72 -24.64 12.52
C PRO A 186 -19.59 -23.67 11.34
N GLU A 187 -20.22 -22.50 11.45
CA GLU A 187 -20.23 -21.47 10.41
C GLU A 187 -19.14 -20.41 10.64
N ASP A 188 -18.75 -20.17 11.89
CA ASP A 188 -17.82 -19.11 12.29
C ASP A 188 -16.34 -19.55 12.33
N ILE A 189 -15.98 -20.63 11.63
CA ILE A 189 -14.57 -21.04 11.53
C ILE A 189 -13.83 -20.07 10.61
N MET A 190 -12.88 -19.35 11.21
CA MET A 190 -11.96 -18.50 10.48
C MET A 190 -10.69 -19.31 10.22
N PHE A 191 -10.48 -19.73 8.99
CA PHE A 191 -9.12 -19.96 8.51
C PHE A 191 -8.52 -18.58 8.41
N ASP A 192 -7.52 -18.24 9.23
CA ASP A 192 -6.90 -16.91 9.33
C ASP A 192 -7.13 -16.20 8.02
N ASN A 193 -8.04 -15.21 8.07
CA ASN A 193 -8.23 -14.30 6.97
C ASN A 193 -6.91 -13.61 6.92
N VAL A 194 -6.11 -14.19 6.04
CA VAL A 194 -5.11 -13.49 5.36
C VAL A 194 -6.01 -12.30 4.84
N ASP A 195 -5.79 -11.08 5.34
CA ASP A 195 -6.58 -9.87 5.10
C ASP A 195 -6.83 -9.70 3.60
N SER A 196 -8.06 -9.94 3.15
CA SER A 196 -8.55 -9.39 1.89
C SER A 196 -8.63 -7.86 2.00
N SER A 197 -7.49 -7.18 2.15
CA SER A 197 -7.17 -6.34 1.01
C SER A 197 -7.16 -7.32 -0.14
N GLU A 198 -8.01 -7.11 -1.15
CA GLU A 198 -7.61 -7.25 -2.55
C GLU A 198 -6.09 -7.48 -2.61
N GLU A 199 -5.55 -8.48 -3.32
CA GLU A 199 -4.14 -8.33 -3.71
C GLU A 199 -4.08 -6.96 -4.37
N ASN A 200 -3.67 -5.96 -3.61
CA ASN A 200 -3.76 -4.59 -4.02
C ASN A 200 -2.48 -4.53 -4.80
N TYR A 201 -2.60 -4.97 -6.06
CA TYR A 201 -1.55 -4.84 -7.03
C TYR A 201 -1.01 -3.44 -6.80
N ALA A 202 0.29 -3.27 -6.58
CA ALA A 202 0.81 -1.96 -6.18
C ALA A 202 0.35 -0.83 -7.12
N ILE A 203 -0.04 -1.19 -8.35
CA ILE A 203 -0.63 -0.39 -9.42
C ILE A 203 -2.16 -0.10 -9.34
N SER A 204 -2.95 -0.77 -8.49
CA SER A 204 -4.42 -0.60 -8.39
C SER A 204 -4.81 0.79 -7.93
N GLY A 205 -4.00 1.39 -7.05
CA GLY A 205 -4.12 2.79 -6.62
C GLY A 205 -3.55 3.79 -7.62
N TYR A 206 -2.95 3.34 -8.73
CA TYR A 206 -2.38 4.21 -9.76
C TYR A 206 -3.40 4.50 -10.85
N SER A 207 -3.41 5.75 -11.29
CA SER A 207 -4.16 6.18 -12.48
C SER A 207 -3.28 6.15 -13.74
N ILE A 208 -1.97 6.36 -13.56
CA ILE A 208 -1.00 6.55 -14.64
C ILE A 208 0.30 5.81 -14.31
N ILE A 209 0.77 4.99 -15.25
CA ILE A 209 2.11 4.40 -15.29
C ILE A 209 2.70 4.71 -16.66
N ALA A 210 3.51 5.76 -16.73
CA ALA A 210 4.21 6.17 -17.95
C ALA A 210 5.68 5.77 -17.89
N ASP A 211 6.08 4.74 -18.63
CA ASP A 211 7.40 4.14 -18.48
C ASP A 211 8.56 5.06 -18.89
N LYS A 212 8.28 6.03 -19.77
CA LYS A 212 9.22 7.09 -20.17
C LYS A 212 8.95 8.40 -19.44
N GLY A 213 7.75 8.95 -19.56
CA GLY A 213 7.41 10.23 -18.92
C GLY A 213 5.94 10.62 -19.06
N LEU A 214 5.51 11.50 -18.17
CA LEU A 214 4.18 12.10 -18.18
C LEU A 214 4.29 13.56 -18.62
N GLU A 215 3.64 13.91 -19.72
CA GLU A 215 3.59 15.26 -20.25
C GLU A 215 2.16 15.80 -20.16
N ILE A 216 1.98 16.95 -19.49
CA ILE A 216 0.67 17.56 -19.29
C ILE A 216 0.72 18.99 -19.83
N GLY A 217 0.05 19.23 -20.95
CA GLY A 217 -0.06 20.58 -21.49
C GLY A 217 0.05 20.63 -23.01
N ASP A 218 -1.05 21.01 -23.63
CA ASP A 218 -1.16 21.29 -25.07
C ASP A 218 -2.09 22.49 -25.36
N SER A 219 -2.44 23.25 -24.32
CA SER A 219 -3.37 24.38 -24.40
C SER A 219 -2.70 25.70 -24.10
N TYR A 220 -3.12 26.72 -24.85
CA TYR A 220 -2.81 28.13 -24.61
C TYR A 220 -3.99 28.87 -23.93
N THR A 221 -5.03 28.12 -23.54
CA THR A 221 -6.22 28.62 -22.84
C THR A 221 -6.20 28.13 -21.38
N THR A 222 -6.83 28.87 -20.46
CA THR A 222 -6.89 28.48 -19.05
C THR A 222 -7.78 27.25 -18.87
N SER A 223 -7.17 26.08 -18.76
CA SER A 223 -7.84 24.79 -18.59
C SER A 223 -7.24 24.01 -17.43
N LEU A 224 -8.10 23.35 -16.66
CA LEU A 224 -7.73 22.57 -15.49
C LEU A 224 -7.78 21.07 -15.82
N THR A 225 -6.64 20.40 -15.72
CA THR A 225 -6.53 18.94 -15.72
C THR A 225 -6.49 18.44 -14.27
N ASN A 226 -7.44 17.60 -13.89
CA ASN A 226 -7.42 16.90 -12.61
C ASN A 226 -6.88 15.49 -12.80
N ILE A 227 -5.92 15.08 -11.97
CA ILE A 227 -5.45 13.70 -11.88
C ILE A 227 -5.66 13.23 -10.45
N VAL A 228 -6.53 12.25 -10.26
CA VAL A 228 -6.80 11.62 -8.96
C VAL A 228 -6.23 10.20 -9.01
N GLY A 229 -5.45 9.82 -7.99
CA GLY A 229 -4.77 8.53 -7.93
C GLY A 229 -3.26 8.65 -8.07
N ASN A 230 -2.56 7.59 -7.69
CA ASN A 230 -1.10 7.54 -7.73
C ASN A 230 -0.56 7.63 -9.17
N ILE A 231 0.65 8.14 -9.29
CA ILE A 231 1.29 8.39 -10.59
C ILE A 231 2.71 7.84 -10.59
N TYR A 232 3.06 7.15 -11.67
CA TYR A 232 4.44 6.83 -12.01
C TYR A 232 4.84 7.44 -13.35
N ALA A 233 6.05 8.02 -13.39
CA ALA A 233 6.73 8.45 -14.61
C ALA A 233 8.17 7.94 -14.68
N GLY A 234 8.63 7.64 -15.89
CA GLY A 234 9.98 7.15 -16.15
C GLY A 234 11.09 8.20 -16.08
N GLU A 235 12.15 7.95 -16.84
CA GLU A 235 13.37 8.77 -16.88
C GLU A 235 13.18 10.19 -17.45
N HIS A 236 12.16 10.42 -18.29
CA HIS A 236 11.80 11.77 -18.76
C HIS A 236 10.99 12.55 -17.71
N GLY A 237 10.50 11.85 -16.69
CA GLY A 237 9.80 12.40 -15.54
C GLY A 237 8.43 13.01 -15.84
N ILE A 238 8.02 13.97 -15.01
CA ILE A 238 6.72 14.63 -15.07
C ILE A 238 6.96 16.05 -15.54
N SER A 239 6.35 16.45 -16.66
CA SER A 239 6.48 17.80 -17.16
C SER A 239 5.14 18.44 -17.46
N THR A 240 5.05 19.74 -17.18
CA THR A 240 3.93 20.57 -17.61
C THR A 240 4.43 21.87 -18.20
N ALA A 241 3.76 22.33 -19.26
CA ALA A 241 4.19 23.48 -20.05
C ALA A 241 3.00 24.26 -20.60
N ASN A 242 3.31 25.41 -21.20
CA ASN A 242 2.41 26.38 -21.81
C ASN A 242 1.59 27.24 -20.84
N TYR A 243 1.26 28.42 -21.33
CA TYR A 243 0.43 29.39 -20.61
C TYR A 243 -1.00 28.90 -20.49
N GLY A 244 -1.55 28.94 -19.27
CA GLY A 244 -2.94 28.56 -19.00
C GLY A 244 -3.11 27.09 -18.59
N THR A 245 -2.09 26.24 -18.75
CA THR A 245 -2.10 24.88 -18.22
C THR A 245 -2.10 24.90 -16.71
N MET A 246 -3.19 24.40 -16.11
CA MET A 246 -3.31 24.18 -14.67
C MET A 246 -3.49 22.69 -14.41
N VAL A 247 -2.63 22.11 -13.58
CA VAL A 247 -2.68 20.69 -13.23
C VAL A 247 -2.92 20.55 -11.74
N SER A 248 -3.95 19.81 -11.36
CA SER A 248 -4.22 19.44 -9.97
C SER A 248 -4.12 17.93 -9.81
N ILE A 249 -3.12 17.48 -9.05
CA ILE A 249 -2.86 16.09 -8.72
C ILE A 249 -3.34 15.85 -7.28
N LEU A 250 -4.19 14.85 -7.07
CA LEU A 250 -4.56 14.32 -5.77
C LEU A 250 -4.11 12.86 -5.69
N ALA A 251 -2.96 12.63 -5.07
CA ALA A 251 -2.29 11.33 -5.07
C ALA A 251 -1.63 11.08 -3.71
N ASN A 252 -1.60 9.80 -3.29
CA ASN A 252 -0.80 9.38 -2.13
C ASN A 252 0.67 9.19 -2.55
N GLU A 253 0.91 8.65 -3.75
CA GLU A 253 2.25 8.46 -4.32
C GLU A 253 2.39 9.20 -5.66
N VAL A 254 3.42 10.03 -5.77
CA VAL A 254 3.90 10.56 -7.04
C VAL A 254 5.35 10.15 -7.20
N VAL A 255 5.63 9.25 -8.13
CA VAL A 255 6.95 8.64 -8.31
C VAL A 255 7.47 8.97 -9.71
N THR A 256 8.70 9.46 -9.80
CA THR A 256 9.39 9.62 -11.08
C THR A 256 10.85 9.21 -10.99
N ARG A 257 11.39 8.54 -12.03
CA ARG A 257 12.85 8.32 -12.18
C ARG A 257 13.58 9.57 -12.66
N GLY A 258 12.88 10.43 -13.39
CA GLY A 258 13.36 11.72 -13.87
C GLY A 258 12.92 12.89 -12.99
N ASP A 259 12.87 14.06 -13.61
CA ASP A 259 12.58 15.33 -12.95
C ASP A 259 11.07 15.63 -12.93
N ILE A 260 10.63 16.45 -11.96
CA ILE A 260 9.35 17.16 -12.03
C ILE A 260 9.65 18.57 -12.55
N VAL A 261 9.13 18.91 -13.72
CA VAL A 261 9.45 20.17 -14.41
C VAL A 261 8.20 20.95 -14.78
N VAL A 262 8.10 22.20 -14.33
CA VAL A 262 7.04 23.13 -14.72
C VAL A 262 7.64 24.23 -15.58
N LYS A 263 7.08 24.45 -16.77
CA LYS A 263 7.61 25.38 -17.77
C LYS A 263 6.58 26.42 -18.19
N ASP A 264 7.08 27.54 -18.71
CA ASP A 264 6.30 28.47 -19.53
C ASP A 264 4.96 28.93 -18.95
N LYS A 265 4.95 29.33 -17.66
CA LYS A 265 3.76 29.86 -16.94
C LYS A 265 2.69 28.80 -16.64
N ALA A 266 3.01 27.51 -16.78
CA ALA A 266 2.17 26.44 -16.28
C ALA A 266 2.13 26.43 -14.74
N ARG A 267 1.10 25.79 -14.19
CA ARG A 267 0.90 25.66 -12.75
C ARG A 267 0.64 24.21 -12.36
N LEU A 268 1.43 23.69 -11.43
CA LEU A 268 1.28 22.36 -10.88
C LEU A 268 0.91 22.42 -9.40
N TYR A 269 -0.21 21.80 -9.06
CA TYR A 269 -0.69 21.64 -7.69
C TYR A 269 -0.68 20.15 -7.36
N ILE A 270 0.14 19.73 -6.40
CA ILE A 270 0.06 18.38 -5.83
C ILE A 270 -0.57 18.51 -4.45
N ASN A 271 -1.88 18.25 -4.41
CA ASN A 271 -2.69 18.29 -3.21
C ASN A 271 -2.63 16.93 -2.50
N GLY A 272 -2.56 16.97 -1.17
CA GLY A 272 -2.57 15.78 -0.34
C GLY A 272 -3.07 16.06 1.07
N THR A 273 -3.22 15.00 1.85
CA THR A 273 -3.68 15.03 3.24
C THR A 273 -2.55 15.19 4.26
N GLY A 274 -1.30 15.36 3.79
CA GLY A 274 -0.09 15.48 4.61
C GLY A 274 0.73 14.19 4.76
N THR A 275 0.18 13.05 4.35
CA THR A 275 0.87 11.74 4.34
C THR A 275 1.40 11.33 2.98
N ASN A 276 1.01 12.02 1.92
CA ASN A 276 1.43 11.73 0.56
C ASN A 276 2.95 11.89 0.38
N ARG A 277 3.53 11.09 -0.51
CA ARG A 277 4.97 11.01 -0.78
C ARG A 277 5.24 11.34 -2.25
N ILE A 278 6.26 12.16 -2.46
CA ILE A 278 6.69 12.62 -3.78
C ILE A 278 8.16 12.24 -3.95
N TRP A 279 8.45 11.40 -4.92
CA TRP A 279 9.77 10.86 -5.21
C TRP A 279 10.23 11.34 -6.57
N ALA A 280 11.35 12.05 -6.63
CA ALA A 280 11.87 12.57 -7.90
C ALA A 280 13.38 12.76 -7.90
N LYS A 281 13.95 12.85 -9.11
CA LYS A 281 15.36 13.23 -9.25
C LYS A 281 15.58 14.70 -8.92
N ASN A 282 14.84 15.59 -9.57
CA ASN A 282 14.83 17.04 -9.31
C ASN A 282 13.41 17.59 -9.32
N ILE A 283 13.22 18.79 -8.75
CA ILE A 283 12.06 19.65 -8.98
C ILE A 283 12.54 20.94 -9.65
N LYS A 284 11.93 21.34 -10.77
CA LYS A 284 12.41 22.47 -11.58
C LYS A 284 11.28 23.38 -12.06
N CYS A 285 11.48 24.69 -11.97
CA CYS A 285 10.72 25.70 -12.71
C CYS A 285 11.62 26.31 -13.80
N GLU A 286 11.26 26.15 -15.08
CA GLU A 286 12.12 26.55 -16.21
C GLU A 286 11.35 27.29 -17.32
N LEU A 287 12.07 27.80 -18.32
CA LEU A 287 11.51 28.40 -19.54
C LEU A 287 11.99 27.57 -20.73
N SER A 288 11.10 27.24 -21.66
CA SER A 288 11.47 26.46 -22.85
C SER A 288 12.21 27.30 -23.90
N ASN A 289 11.94 28.61 -23.99
CA ASN A 289 12.42 29.47 -25.08
C ASN A 289 13.06 30.81 -24.63
N GLY A 290 13.42 30.96 -23.36
CA GLY A 290 14.10 32.17 -22.85
C GLY A 290 13.30 33.49 -22.95
N ILE A 291 12.02 33.44 -23.33
CA ILE A 291 11.14 34.62 -23.37
C ILE A 291 10.81 35.02 -21.93
N GLU A 292 11.07 36.27 -21.56
CA GLU A 292 10.82 36.77 -20.22
C GLU A 292 9.35 36.59 -19.81
N ALA A 293 9.13 35.93 -18.67
CA ALA A 293 7.80 35.65 -18.17
C ALA A 293 7.12 36.90 -17.60
N THR A 294 5.94 37.23 -18.13
CA THR A 294 5.05 38.25 -17.55
C THR A 294 4.26 37.74 -16.33
N ASN A 295 4.02 36.44 -16.26
CA ASN A 295 3.25 35.75 -15.22
C ASN A 295 4.08 34.63 -14.58
N ASP A 296 3.62 34.15 -13.43
CA ASP A 296 4.36 33.18 -12.63
C ASP A 296 4.26 31.75 -13.20
N THR A 297 5.39 31.02 -13.17
CA THR A 297 5.44 29.55 -13.32
C THR A 297 5.40 28.96 -11.92
N ALA A 298 4.38 28.16 -11.59
CA ALA A 298 4.07 27.82 -10.20
C ALA A 298 4.07 26.32 -9.89
N ILE A 299 4.64 25.98 -8.72
CA ILE A 299 4.55 24.66 -8.09
C ILE A 299 4.03 24.87 -6.67
N ASP A 300 2.95 24.18 -6.30
CA ASP A 300 2.47 24.09 -4.92
C ASP A 300 2.31 22.61 -4.56
N ILE A 301 3.15 22.13 -3.65
CA ILE A 301 3.12 20.73 -3.18
C ILE A 301 2.75 20.74 -1.70
N LYS A 302 1.73 19.96 -1.36
CA LYS A 302 1.34 19.65 0.02
C LYS A 302 1.62 18.17 0.24
N GLY A 303 2.80 17.82 0.75
CA GLY A 303 3.22 16.43 0.91
C GLY A 303 4.71 16.26 1.21
N ASN A 304 5.12 15.03 1.47
CA ASN A 304 6.49 14.69 1.83
C ASN A 304 7.33 14.49 0.56
N CYS A 305 8.28 15.39 0.31
CA CYS A 305 9.18 15.35 -0.85
C CYS A 305 10.49 14.63 -0.51
N TYR A 306 10.87 13.66 -1.34
CA TYR A 306 12.13 12.93 -1.31
C TYR A 306 12.83 13.13 -2.65
N ILE A 307 13.80 14.05 -2.66
CA ILE A 307 14.43 14.55 -3.89
C ILE A 307 15.90 14.12 -3.89
N LEU A 308 16.31 13.40 -4.93
CA LEU A 308 17.69 12.92 -5.04
C LEU A 308 18.66 14.09 -5.13
N ASN A 309 18.35 15.06 -5.99
CA ASN A 309 19.19 16.21 -6.29
C ASN A 309 18.47 17.50 -5.93
N ASP A 310 18.20 18.36 -6.90
CA ASP A 310 17.96 19.77 -6.65
C ASP A 310 16.49 20.16 -6.74
N LEU A 311 16.16 21.21 -5.99
CA LEU A 311 15.02 22.08 -6.25
C LEU A 311 15.53 23.37 -6.92
N ILE A 312 15.17 23.60 -8.18
CA ILE A 312 15.71 24.70 -8.98
C ILE A 312 14.60 25.60 -9.51
N LEU A 313 14.69 26.89 -9.19
CA LEU A 313 13.83 27.94 -9.73
C LEU A 313 14.61 28.73 -10.78
N ASN A 314 14.67 28.24 -12.02
CA ASN A 314 15.41 28.87 -13.13
C ASN A 314 14.61 29.96 -13.86
N ALA A 315 13.28 29.83 -13.96
CA ALA A 315 12.44 30.80 -14.64
C ALA A 315 12.28 32.10 -13.84
N LYS A 316 12.28 33.27 -14.51
CA LYS A 316 11.85 34.53 -13.92
C LYS A 316 10.41 34.39 -13.39
N LYS A 317 10.13 34.96 -12.22
CA LYS A 317 8.84 34.82 -11.50
C LYS A 317 8.45 33.36 -11.22
N SER A 318 9.42 32.49 -10.95
CA SER A 318 9.10 31.15 -10.42
C SER A 318 8.46 31.28 -9.05
N SER A 319 7.38 30.54 -8.79
CA SER A 319 6.70 30.53 -7.50
C SER A 319 6.57 29.10 -7.00
N VAL A 320 7.41 28.71 -6.04
CA VAL A 320 7.39 27.37 -5.43
C VAL A 320 6.94 27.47 -3.98
N LYS A 321 5.93 26.69 -3.63
CA LYS A 321 5.44 26.53 -2.27
C LYS A 321 5.42 25.06 -1.88
N LEU A 322 6.07 24.70 -0.77
CA LEU A 322 6.10 23.34 -0.25
C LEU A 322 5.55 23.28 1.18
N HIS A 323 4.87 22.19 1.51
CA HIS A 323 4.39 21.87 2.86
C HIS A 323 4.68 20.41 3.18
N GLY A 324 4.75 20.04 4.45
CA GLY A 324 5.08 18.66 4.88
C GLY A 324 6.57 18.53 5.17
N ASN A 325 7.20 17.43 4.78
CA ASN A 325 8.65 17.25 4.92
C ASN A 325 9.36 17.39 3.57
N TYR A 326 10.54 17.99 3.55
CA TYR A 326 11.40 18.01 2.37
C TYR A 326 12.75 17.40 2.70
N THR A 327 13.12 16.35 1.97
CA THR A 327 14.39 15.66 2.10
C THR A 327 15.09 15.65 0.75
N GLY A 328 16.00 16.61 0.55
CA GLY A 328 17.05 16.55 -0.47
C GLY A 328 18.20 15.70 0.08
N TYR A 329 18.42 14.51 -0.47
CA TYR A 329 19.28 13.51 0.18
C TYR A 329 20.59 13.19 -0.54
N GLY A 330 20.82 13.61 -1.78
CA GLY A 330 22.10 13.42 -2.45
C GLY A 330 23.22 14.22 -1.77
N THR A 331 24.34 13.58 -1.44
CA THR A 331 25.46 14.23 -0.72
C THR A 331 26.65 14.62 -1.60
N ASN A 332 26.70 14.12 -2.85
CA ASN A 332 27.90 14.12 -3.68
C ASN A 332 27.79 15.09 -4.87
N GLN A 333 28.42 16.27 -4.79
CA GLN A 333 28.52 17.21 -5.93
C GLN A 333 29.90 17.26 -6.62
N LEU A 334 30.97 16.67 -6.05
CA LEU A 334 32.35 17.00 -6.48
C LEU A 334 33.04 16.00 -7.40
N ILE A 335 32.45 14.82 -7.64
CA ILE A 335 33.02 13.78 -8.53
C ILE A 335 32.09 13.47 -9.71
N ASP A 336 30.78 13.61 -9.50
CA ASP A 336 29.74 13.47 -10.52
C ASP A 336 28.64 14.47 -10.17
N SER A 337 28.57 15.59 -10.89
CA SER A 337 27.73 16.76 -10.60
C SER A 337 26.22 16.51 -10.68
N ASN A 338 25.83 15.26 -10.90
CA ASN A 338 24.46 14.83 -11.05
C ASN A 338 23.87 14.23 -9.76
N ASN A 339 24.55 14.27 -8.60
CA ASN A 339 24.18 13.47 -7.42
C ASN A 339 24.20 14.21 -6.06
N GLY A 340 24.20 15.54 -6.01
CA GLY A 340 24.11 16.27 -4.74
C GLY A 340 22.93 17.21 -4.70
N SER A 341 22.25 17.24 -3.56
CA SER A 341 21.00 17.96 -3.36
C SER A 341 21.20 19.40 -2.88
N ALA A 342 20.60 20.36 -3.58
CA ALA A 342 20.59 21.77 -3.21
C ALA A 342 19.25 22.42 -3.54
N ILE A 343 18.98 23.58 -2.93
CA ILE A 343 17.85 24.42 -3.30
C ILE A 343 18.39 25.72 -3.89
N VAL A 344 18.10 25.97 -5.17
CA VAL A 344 18.72 27.07 -5.92
C VAL A 344 17.65 27.97 -6.57
N VAL A 345 17.72 29.26 -6.26
CA VAL A 345 16.87 30.29 -6.87
C VAL A 345 17.66 31.11 -7.88
N ASN A 346 17.48 30.77 -9.16
CA ASN A 346 18.17 31.35 -10.30
C ASN A 346 17.35 32.36 -11.11
N GLY A 347 16.03 32.38 -10.93
CA GLY A 347 15.11 33.26 -11.61
C GLY A 347 14.87 34.55 -10.83
N LYS A 348 14.94 35.70 -11.50
CA LYS A 348 14.60 37.01 -10.91
C LYS A 348 13.12 37.04 -10.50
N ASP A 349 12.79 37.83 -9.51
CA ASP A 349 11.43 38.04 -9.00
C ASP A 349 10.73 36.76 -8.52
N SER A 350 11.50 35.71 -8.23
CA SER A 350 10.99 34.41 -7.80
C SER A 350 10.66 34.38 -6.31
N THR A 351 9.77 33.46 -5.95
CA THR A 351 9.32 33.19 -4.58
C THR A 351 9.51 31.72 -4.27
N LEU A 352 10.26 31.45 -3.20
CA LEU A 352 10.37 30.15 -2.57
C LEU A 352 9.76 30.24 -1.17
N ASP A 353 8.68 29.50 -0.93
CA ASP A 353 7.97 29.46 0.33
C ASP A 353 7.95 28.05 0.91
N LEU A 354 8.82 27.84 1.90
CA LEU A 354 8.96 26.60 2.66
C LEU A 354 8.49 26.82 4.11
N SER A 355 7.73 27.88 4.39
CA SER A 355 7.22 28.14 5.74
C SER A 355 6.25 27.08 6.25
N GLY A 356 5.63 26.31 5.33
CA GLY A 356 4.80 25.14 5.64
C GLY A 356 5.56 23.82 5.78
N VAL A 357 6.90 23.83 5.63
CA VAL A 357 7.74 22.64 5.78
C VAL A 357 8.06 22.42 7.26
N SER A 358 7.77 21.22 7.76
CA SER A 358 7.95 20.81 9.16
C SER A 358 9.34 20.22 9.44
N ASN A 359 9.98 19.63 8.42
CA ASN A 359 11.37 19.16 8.47
C ASN A 359 12.03 19.39 7.11
N LEU A 360 13.17 20.05 7.09
CA LEU A 360 13.88 20.46 5.87
C LEU A 360 15.32 19.94 5.90
N ILE A 361 15.58 18.87 5.15
CA ILE A 361 16.92 18.28 5.01
C ILE A 361 17.45 18.60 3.61
N VAL A 362 18.68 19.11 3.53
CA VAL A 362 19.40 19.37 2.25
C VAL A 362 20.84 18.86 2.37
N ALA A 363 21.08 17.66 1.88
CA ALA A 363 22.30 16.89 2.14
C ALA A 363 23.51 17.29 1.27
N GLY A 364 23.30 18.06 0.21
CA GLY A 364 24.36 18.58 -0.65
C GLY A 364 24.53 20.09 -0.54
N ASN A 365 25.42 20.61 -1.39
CA ASN A 365 25.71 22.03 -1.53
C ASN A 365 25.40 22.48 -2.94
N ALA A 366 24.99 23.73 -3.14
CA ALA A 366 24.91 24.35 -4.44
C ALA A 366 26.29 24.46 -5.08
N SER A 367 26.33 24.55 -6.40
CA SER A 367 27.53 24.80 -7.16
C SER A 367 27.28 25.78 -8.29
N ILE A 368 28.34 26.47 -8.73
CA ILE A 368 28.28 27.37 -9.87
C ILE A 368 28.76 26.58 -11.08
N GLU A 369 27.86 26.31 -12.02
CA GLU A 369 28.21 25.70 -13.29
C GLU A 369 29.02 26.68 -14.15
N VAL A 370 30.13 26.18 -14.69
CA VAL A 370 31.10 26.92 -15.49
C VAL A 370 31.20 26.23 -16.85
N PRO A 371 30.90 26.94 -17.96
CA PRO A 371 31.24 26.45 -19.29
C PRO A 371 32.77 26.51 -19.44
N THR A 372 33.43 25.37 -19.30
CA THR A 372 34.84 25.21 -19.70
C THR A 372 34.91 24.87 -21.18
N TYR A 373 35.99 25.24 -21.87
CA TYR A 373 36.23 24.81 -23.26
C TYR A 373 37.40 23.82 -23.27
N ASP A 374 37.33 22.75 -24.07
CA ASP A 374 38.48 21.87 -24.32
C ASP A 374 39.46 22.51 -25.31
N ALA A 375 40.60 21.84 -25.53
CA ALA A 375 41.65 22.28 -26.45
C ALA A 375 41.17 22.40 -27.92
N THR A 376 40.00 21.87 -28.24
CA THR A 376 39.36 21.94 -29.57
C THR A 376 38.25 23.00 -29.63
N GLY A 377 38.05 23.78 -28.56
CA GLY A 377 37.05 24.84 -28.49
C GLY A 377 35.62 24.34 -28.25
N ASN A 378 35.42 23.06 -27.92
CA ASN A 378 34.12 22.53 -27.53
C ASN A 378 33.88 22.79 -26.05
N ILE A 379 32.63 23.03 -25.66
CA ILE A 379 32.27 23.16 -24.24
C ILE A 379 32.53 21.82 -23.55
N LYS A 380 33.51 21.77 -22.65
CA LYS A 380 33.65 20.70 -21.67
C LYS A 380 32.40 20.74 -20.76
N PRO A 381 31.56 19.71 -20.80
CA PRO A 381 30.43 19.62 -19.89
C PRO A 381 30.92 19.55 -18.45
N ASN A 382 30.09 20.04 -17.52
CA ASN A 382 30.19 19.71 -16.09
C ASN A 382 31.42 20.23 -15.34
N SER A 383 31.88 21.45 -15.60
CA SER A 383 32.83 22.10 -14.71
C SER A 383 32.09 22.92 -13.65
N TYR A 384 32.32 22.64 -12.37
CA TYR A 384 31.62 23.32 -11.27
C TYR A 384 32.59 24.01 -10.32
N ILE A 385 32.18 25.16 -9.78
CA ILE A 385 32.82 25.80 -8.64
C ILE A 385 32.00 25.46 -7.40
N MET A 386 32.69 24.91 -6.40
CA MET A 386 32.12 24.57 -5.12
C MET A 386 31.68 25.83 -4.36
N THR A 387 30.50 25.79 -3.76
CA THR A 387 30.05 26.81 -2.81
C THR A 387 29.80 26.18 -1.44
N GLY A 388 29.73 27.04 -0.42
CA GLY A 388 29.37 26.67 0.95
C GLY A 388 27.86 26.70 1.20
N ASP A 389 27.04 26.95 0.19
CA ASP A 389 25.59 27.06 0.30
C ASP A 389 24.90 25.71 0.12
N SER A 390 23.81 25.44 0.84
CA SER A 390 22.83 24.38 0.51
C SER A 390 21.51 24.96 0.02
N ILE A 391 21.13 26.15 0.51
CA ILE A 391 19.98 26.92 0.01
C ILE A 391 20.52 28.27 -0.46
N ALA A 392 20.55 28.46 -1.77
CA ALA A 392 21.23 29.56 -2.43
C ALA A 392 20.31 30.34 -3.37
N MET A 393 20.63 31.62 -3.57
CA MET A 393 20.18 32.37 -4.74
C MET A 393 21.37 32.67 -5.65
N LYS A 394 21.09 32.88 -6.95
CA LYS A 394 22.12 33.18 -7.94
C LYS A 394 23.03 34.36 -7.56
N GLY A 395 22.51 35.33 -6.81
CA GLY A 395 23.30 36.46 -6.32
C GLY A 395 24.49 36.04 -5.44
N ASN A 396 24.37 34.95 -4.67
CA ASN A 396 25.41 34.48 -3.73
C ASN A 396 26.76 34.23 -4.40
N GLN A 397 26.76 33.94 -5.71
CA GLN A 397 27.99 33.74 -6.48
C GLN A 397 28.97 34.92 -6.39
N ILE A 398 28.49 36.14 -6.12
CA ILE A 398 29.32 37.33 -5.98
C ILE A 398 30.27 37.22 -4.78
N ALA A 399 29.83 36.56 -3.71
CA ALA A 399 30.66 36.31 -2.54
C ALA A 399 31.84 35.37 -2.85
N TYR A 400 31.75 34.58 -3.91
CA TYR A 400 32.78 33.61 -4.30
C TYR A 400 33.76 34.15 -5.34
N LEU A 401 33.65 35.42 -5.70
CA LEU A 401 34.60 36.07 -6.58
C LEU A 401 35.89 36.41 -5.83
N VAL A 402 37.02 36.28 -6.52
CA VAL A 402 38.29 36.81 -6.04
C VAL A 402 38.13 38.33 -5.82
N PRO A 403 38.46 38.86 -4.63
CA PRO A 403 38.35 40.28 -4.34
C PRO A 403 39.19 41.13 -5.30
N GLU A 404 38.72 42.35 -5.58
CA GLU A 404 39.38 43.28 -6.49
C GLU A 404 40.81 43.65 -6.05
N SER A 405 41.08 43.68 -4.75
CA SER A 405 42.41 43.91 -4.16
C SER A 405 43.45 42.85 -4.54
N CYS A 406 42.99 41.65 -4.89
CA CYS A 406 43.84 40.53 -5.29
C CYS A 406 44.12 40.52 -6.80
N ILE A 407 43.46 41.34 -7.60
CA ILE A 407 43.56 41.33 -9.07
C ILE A 407 44.28 42.59 -9.55
N SER A 408 45.30 42.45 -10.40
CA SER A 408 46.07 43.62 -10.88
C SER A 408 45.26 44.63 -11.69
N ALA A 409 44.14 44.21 -12.28
CA ALA A 409 43.18 45.09 -12.98
C ALA A 409 42.31 45.92 -12.01
N GLY A 410 42.22 45.52 -10.73
CA GLY A 410 41.46 46.24 -9.71
C GLY A 410 39.95 46.06 -9.79
N HIS A 411 39.43 45.07 -10.54
CA HIS A 411 38.01 44.72 -10.56
C HIS A 411 37.78 43.28 -11.04
N ASN A 412 36.60 42.74 -10.70
CA ASN A 412 36.11 41.42 -11.12
C ASN A 412 34.63 41.57 -11.51
N PRO A 413 34.23 41.32 -12.78
CA PRO A 413 34.98 40.67 -13.83
C PRO A 413 36.05 41.55 -14.49
N VAL A 414 37.06 40.89 -15.07
CA VAL A 414 38.11 41.51 -15.89
C VAL A 414 37.64 41.58 -17.35
N LEU A 415 37.85 42.72 -18.01
CA LEU A 415 37.50 42.86 -19.43
C LEU A 415 38.46 42.05 -20.30
N TRP A 416 37.98 41.51 -21.42
CA TRP A 416 38.83 40.76 -22.34
C TRP A 416 40.07 41.55 -22.79
N SER A 417 39.93 42.85 -23.04
CA SER A 417 41.03 43.74 -23.44
C SER A 417 42.12 43.91 -22.38
N GLU A 418 41.78 43.71 -21.10
CA GLU A 418 42.73 43.78 -19.98
C GLU A 418 43.39 42.43 -19.78
N TYR A 419 42.58 41.36 -19.83
CA TYR A 419 43.05 39.98 -19.74
C TYR A 419 44.16 39.70 -20.77
N THR A 420 43.97 40.12 -22.03
CA THR A 420 44.97 39.92 -23.10
C THR A 420 46.28 40.69 -22.90
N LYS A 421 46.32 41.68 -22.00
CA LYS A 421 47.53 42.45 -21.66
C LYS A 421 48.32 41.80 -20.52
N GLY A 422 47.79 40.76 -19.90
CA GLY A 422 48.37 40.09 -18.74
C GLY A 422 47.79 40.64 -17.44
N VAL A 423 46.93 39.86 -16.80
CA VAL A 423 46.39 40.14 -15.46
C VAL A 423 46.96 39.12 -14.48
N SER A 424 47.52 39.59 -13.37
CA SER A 424 48.00 38.75 -12.29
C SER A 424 47.02 38.74 -11.12
N VAL A 425 46.94 37.60 -10.45
CA VAL A 425 46.10 37.40 -9.26
C VAL A 425 46.98 36.93 -8.12
N ASP A 426 46.87 37.61 -6.98
CA ASP A 426 47.55 37.27 -5.73
C ASP A 426 46.55 37.27 -4.58
N ILE A 427 46.05 36.07 -4.27
CA ILE A 427 45.09 35.79 -3.20
C ILE A 427 45.63 36.11 -1.80
N THR A 428 46.95 36.26 -1.61
CA THR A 428 47.55 36.58 -0.31
C THR A 428 47.43 38.06 0.05
N LYS A 429 47.05 38.91 -0.91
CA LYS A 429 46.85 40.36 -0.71
C LYS A 429 45.57 40.74 0.01
N ASP A 430 44.60 39.84 0.12
CA ASP A 430 43.39 40.14 0.91
C ASP A 430 43.76 40.16 2.40
N THR A 431 43.70 41.35 2.98
CA THR A 431 43.95 41.58 4.40
C THR A 431 42.67 41.50 5.25
N THR A 432 41.50 41.48 4.61
CA THR A 432 40.19 41.45 5.25
C THR A 432 39.80 40.03 5.61
N ILE A 433 39.95 39.12 4.66
CA ILE A 433 39.79 37.67 4.84
C ILE A 433 41.09 37.03 4.36
N LYS A 434 41.77 36.28 5.24
CA LYS A 434 42.99 35.56 4.87
C LYS A 434 42.65 34.38 3.97
N LEU A 435 42.44 34.64 2.67
CA LEU A 435 41.87 33.68 1.71
C LEU A 435 42.64 32.36 1.62
N ALA A 436 43.97 32.41 1.78
CA ALA A 436 44.84 31.24 1.79
C ALA A 436 44.49 30.18 2.86
N ASP A 437 43.73 30.54 3.90
CA ASP A 437 43.27 29.60 4.94
C ASP A 437 42.05 28.75 4.49
N TYR A 438 41.44 29.10 3.34
CA TYR A 438 40.22 28.51 2.81
C TYR A 438 40.40 27.90 1.41
N VAL A 439 41.19 28.53 0.55
CA VAL A 439 41.37 28.10 -0.85
C VAL A 439 42.42 27.00 -1.00
N ASP A 440 42.34 26.27 -2.11
CA ASP A 440 43.35 25.28 -2.50
C ASP A 440 44.61 25.99 -3.00
N MET A 441 45.67 25.95 -2.20
CA MET A 441 46.96 26.55 -2.53
C MET A 441 47.82 25.68 -3.45
N THR A 442 47.31 24.55 -3.94
CA THR A 442 47.98 23.76 -4.97
C THR A 442 47.68 24.35 -6.37
N PRO A 443 48.69 24.44 -7.26
CA PRO A 443 48.45 24.91 -8.62
C PRO A 443 47.51 23.98 -9.39
N ASN A 444 46.49 24.55 -10.04
CA ASN A 444 45.62 23.81 -10.94
C ASN A 444 46.33 23.52 -12.28
N ALA A 445 45.63 22.86 -13.22
CA ALA A 445 46.18 22.51 -14.54
C ALA A 445 46.66 23.72 -15.38
N ASP A 446 46.11 24.91 -15.11
CA ASP A 446 46.48 26.17 -15.77
C ASP A 446 47.57 26.95 -14.99
N GLY A 447 48.09 26.37 -13.89
CA GLY A 447 49.07 26.99 -13.00
C GLY A 447 48.49 28.04 -12.04
N ASP A 448 47.16 28.22 -12.01
CA ASP A 448 46.52 29.15 -11.09
C ASP A 448 46.45 28.55 -9.67
N VAL A 449 46.61 29.39 -8.65
CA VAL A 449 46.66 28.96 -7.24
C VAL A 449 45.50 29.60 -6.47
N GLY A 450 44.61 28.77 -5.91
CA GLY A 450 43.47 29.19 -5.07
C GLY A 450 42.32 29.89 -5.81
N TYR A 451 42.35 29.93 -7.14
CA TYR A 451 41.26 30.48 -7.96
C TYR A 451 41.07 29.71 -9.27
N ARG A 452 39.93 29.97 -9.93
CA ARG A 452 39.60 29.47 -11.27
C ARG A 452 39.09 30.60 -12.15
N LYS A 453 39.52 30.60 -13.42
CA LYS A 453 39.08 31.54 -14.45
C LYS A 453 37.81 31.02 -15.11
N VAL A 454 36.84 31.90 -15.33
CA VAL A 454 35.60 31.61 -16.03
C VAL A 454 35.34 32.63 -17.11
N PHE A 455 35.20 32.16 -18.34
CA PHE A 455 35.04 33.01 -19.51
C PHE A 455 33.55 33.16 -19.84
N TYR A 456 33.05 34.39 -19.79
CA TYR A 456 31.67 34.71 -20.12
C TYR A 456 31.59 35.57 -21.38
N LYS A 457 30.65 35.23 -22.26
CA LYS A 457 30.27 36.04 -23.42
C LYS A 457 28.97 36.78 -23.09
N LEU A 458 29.06 38.09 -22.95
CA LEU A 458 27.91 38.94 -22.69
C LEU A 458 27.18 39.27 -24.00
N SER A 459 25.92 39.68 -23.86
CA SER A 459 25.12 40.19 -24.99
C SER A 459 25.80 41.40 -25.64
N GLY A 460 25.84 41.45 -26.96
CA GLY A 460 26.57 42.48 -27.71
C GLY A 460 28.04 42.16 -28.02
N GLY A 461 28.50 40.94 -27.71
CA GLY A 461 29.84 40.46 -28.09
C GLY A 461 30.97 40.87 -27.13
N LEU A 462 30.64 41.48 -25.99
CA LEU A 462 31.59 41.80 -24.95
C LEU A 462 31.99 40.52 -24.21
N ASN A 463 33.28 40.19 -24.21
CA ASN A 463 33.82 39.06 -23.46
C ASN A 463 34.43 39.55 -22.15
N VAL A 464 34.19 38.81 -21.07
CA VAL A 464 34.74 39.09 -19.75
C VAL A 464 35.24 37.81 -19.07
N VAL A 465 36.20 37.96 -18.16
CA VAL A 465 36.78 36.87 -17.40
C VAL A 465 36.48 37.09 -15.92
N TYR A 466 35.76 36.15 -15.32
CA TYR A 466 35.54 36.12 -13.88
C TYR A 466 36.59 35.25 -13.22
N TYR A 467 37.05 35.69 -12.06
CA TYR A 467 37.96 34.92 -11.21
C TYR A 467 37.19 34.49 -9.98
N TYR A 468 36.99 33.19 -9.82
CA TYR A 468 36.29 32.62 -8.67
C TYR A 468 37.28 31.94 -7.72
N LEU A 469 37.01 32.00 -6.42
CA LEU A 469 37.78 31.28 -5.40
C LEU A 469 37.65 29.76 -5.62
N SER A 470 38.76 29.05 -5.45
CA SER A 470 38.81 27.58 -5.53
C SER A 470 39.05 27.02 -4.15
N PHE A 471 38.02 26.51 -3.48
CA PHE A 471 38.13 26.02 -2.11
C PHE A 471 38.85 24.69 -2.02
N LYS A 472 39.57 24.49 -0.91
CA LYS A 472 40.27 23.23 -0.60
C LYS A 472 39.30 22.04 -0.48
N ASP A 473 38.18 22.27 0.18
CA ASP A 473 37.14 21.28 0.43
C ASP A 473 35.81 21.96 0.82
N GLU A 474 34.75 21.17 0.96
CA GLU A 474 33.39 21.63 1.34
C GLU A 474 33.38 22.29 2.72
N GLN A 475 34.24 21.85 3.64
CA GLN A 475 34.34 22.48 4.96
C GLN A 475 34.85 23.92 4.83
N LYS A 476 35.89 24.13 4.04
CA LYS A 476 36.47 25.45 3.81
C LYS A 476 35.56 26.39 3.04
N ALA A 477 34.79 25.90 2.07
CA ALA A 477 33.81 26.72 1.35
C ALA A 477 32.72 27.26 2.30
N TYR A 478 32.27 26.42 3.24
CA TYR A 478 31.34 26.81 4.31
C TYR A 478 31.96 27.79 5.31
N ASP A 479 33.15 27.47 5.86
CA ASP A 479 33.84 28.32 6.84
C ASP A 479 34.10 29.72 6.27
N TYR A 480 34.46 29.78 4.98
CA TYR A 480 34.64 31.02 4.25
C TYR A 480 33.35 31.85 4.21
N MET A 481 32.22 31.24 3.88
CA MET A 481 30.95 31.97 3.76
C MET A 481 30.45 32.49 5.11
N ILE A 482 30.63 31.73 6.20
CA ILE A 482 30.40 32.23 7.56
C ILE A 482 31.27 33.47 7.81
N LYS A 483 32.56 33.41 7.47
CA LYS A 483 33.47 34.54 7.68
C LYS A 483 33.11 35.75 6.79
N TYR A 484 32.76 35.50 5.54
CA TYR A 484 32.35 36.52 4.58
C TYR A 484 31.14 37.32 5.11
N LYS A 485 30.13 36.62 5.64
CA LYS A 485 28.96 37.24 6.26
C LYS A 485 29.34 38.15 7.44
N GLU A 486 30.25 37.72 8.30
CA GLU A 486 30.71 38.53 9.44
C GLU A 486 31.38 39.84 9.01
N VAL A 487 32.20 39.76 7.97
CA VAL A 487 33.01 40.89 7.48
C VAL A 487 32.20 41.83 6.59
N HIS A 488 31.22 41.30 5.85
CA HIS A 488 30.44 42.03 4.86
C HIS A 488 28.91 41.96 5.11
N PRO A 489 28.42 42.37 6.29
CA PRO A 489 27.02 42.16 6.69
C PRO A 489 25.99 42.83 5.77
N ASN A 490 26.30 44.00 5.22
CA ASN A 490 25.40 44.75 4.34
C ASN A 490 25.50 44.30 2.87
N ARG A 491 26.56 43.58 2.49
CA ARG A 491 26.83 43.24 1.09
C ARG A 491 25.83 42.24 0.54
N LEU A 492 25.23 41.42 1.40
CA LEU A 492 24.21 40.43 1.04
C LEU A 492 22.91 41.09 0.57
N ASP A 493 22.53 42.20 1.19
CA ASP A 493 21.36 42.99 0.77
C ASP A 493 21.62 43.69 -0.57
N ASP A 494 22.84 44.22 -0.80
CA ASP A 494 23.24 44.78 -2.09
C ASP A 494 23.22 43.73 -3.22
N ILE A 495 23.64 42.50 -2.90
CA ILE A 495 23.60 41.36 -3.84
C ILE A 495 22.16 41.08 -4.27
N ARG A 496 21.20 41.09 -3.33
CA ARG A 496 19.76 40.95 -3.64
C ARG A 496 19.25 42.08 -4.54
N LEU A 497 19.72 43.31 -4.39
CA LEU A 497 19.34 44.41 -5.30
C LEU A 497 19.82 44.18 -6.74
N THR A 498 21.00 43.57 -6.90
CA THR A 498 21.56 43.23 -8.21
C THR A 498 20.82 42.05 -8.85
N PHE A 499 20.41 41.09 -8.03
CA PHE A 499 19.65 39.91 -8.45
C PHE A 499 18.37 39.76 -7.60
N PRO A 500 17.27 40.45 -7.97
CA PRO A 500 16.10 40.53 -7.10
C PRO A 500 15.41 39.18 -6.96
N VAL A 501 15.30 38.72 -5.72
CA VAL A 501 14.47 37.59 -5.28
C VAL A 501 13.43 38.12 -4.30
N LYS A 502 12.15 37.79 -4.51
CA LYS A 502 11.05 38.34 -3.70
C LYS A 502 11.02 37.74 -2.30
N LYS A 503 11.12 36.42 -2.21
CA LYS A 503 10.99 35.67 -0.96
C LYS A 503 11.73 34.33 -1.05
N MET A 504 12.41 33.97 0.03
CA MET A 504 13.02 32.66 0.29
C MET A 504 12.83 32.38 1.77
N ASP A 505 11.73 31.75 2.16
CA ASP A 505 11.33 31.69 3.57
C ASP A 505 11.13 30.26 4.08
N PHE A 506 11.62 30.00 5.29
CA PHE A 506 11.56 28.71 5.98
C PHE A 506 11.73 28.92 7.50
N VAL A 507 11.33 27.93 8.31
CA VAL A 507 11.53 27.98 9.76
C VAL A 507 12.96 27.58 10.09
N TYR A 508 13.72 28.43 10.79
CA TYR A 508 15.14 28.19 11.07
C TYR A 508 15.39 26.97 11.99
N GLY A 509 14.46 26.64 12.89
CA GLY A 509 14.62 25.52 13.82
C GLY A 509 14.40 24.12 13.21
N VAL A 510 13.96 24.02 11.95
CA VAL A 510 13.62 22.74 11.31
C VAL A 510 14.52 22.37 10.13
N ILE A 511 15.57 23.17 9.88
CA ILE A 511 16.48 22.98 8.77
C ILE A 511 17.77 22.26 9.21
N GLN A 512 18.20 21.30 8.40
CA GLN A 512 19.43 20.53 8.56
C GLN A 512 20.09 20.41 7.19
N SER A 513 21.31 20.93 7.02
CA SER A 513 21.95 20.93 5.71
C SER A 513 23.46 20.69 5.75
N SER A 514 24.06 20.47 4.57
CA SER A 514 25.52 20.30 4.44
C SER A 514 26.28 21.62 4.47
N GLY A 515 25.65 22.70 4.01
CA GLY A 515 26.17 24.07 3.99
C GLY A 515 25.24 25.07 4.67
N ILE A 516 25.42 26.36 4.37
CA ILE A 516 24.57 27.45 4.88
C ILE A 516 23.22 27.54 4.15
N ALA A 517 22.28 28.27 4.74
CA ALA A 517 21.01 28.59 4.09
C ALA A 517 20.78 30.10 3.98
N THR A 518 20.42 30.56 2.79
CA THR A 518 20.03 31.95 2.53
C THR A 518 18.52 32.12 2.70
N ARG A 519 18.11 33.06 3.55
CA ARG A 519 16.70 33.37 3.82
C ARG A 519 16.38 34.83 3.53
N ILE A 520 15.24 35.07 2.89
CA ILE A 520 14.67 36.38 2.62
C ILE A 520 13.21 36.34 3.08
N LYS A 521 12.92 36.97 4.22
CA LYS A 521 11.54 37.17 4.67
C LYS A 521 10.90 38.27 3.82
N GLY A 522 9.81 37.95 3.15
CA GLY A 522 9.14 38.88 2.21
C GLY A 522 8.63 40.18 2.84
N THR A 523 8.67 40.33 4.17
CA THR A 523 8.18 41.50 4.91
C THR A 523 9.27 42.45 5.40
N THR A 524 10.54 42.02 5.46
CA THR A 524 11.61 42.78 6.13
C THR A 524 12.71 43.28 5.21
N ASP A 525 12.65 42.96 3.92
CA ASP A 525 13.65 43.27 2.88
C ASP A 525 15.12 42.88 3.17
N LYS A 526 15.38 42.22 4.29
CA LYS A 526 16.71 41.75 4.69
C LYS A 526 16.98 40.32 4.23
N THR A 527 18.23 40.11 3.84
CA THR A 527 18.82 38.82 3.51
C THR A 527 19.56 38.28 4.74
N GLU A 528 19.15 37.12 5.22
CA GLU A 528 19.75 36.42 6.35
C GLU A 528 20.54 35.22 5.83
N ILE A 529 21.78 35.06 6.31
CA ILE A 529 22.57 33.85 6.12
C ILE A 529 22.54 33.06 7.43
N LEU A 530 22.10 31.82 7.35
CA LEU A 530 21.81 30.98 8.51
C LEU A 530 22.82 29.84 8.57
N ASP A 531 23.38 29.60 9.76
CA ASP A 531 24.18 28.42 10.05
C ASP A 531 23.23 27.25 10.29
N THR A 532 23.20 26.32 9.34
CA THR A 532 22.27 25.19 9.34
C THR A 532 23.03 23.87 9.20
N ARG A 533 24.36 23.91 9.36
CA ARG A 533 25.21 22.76 9.05
C ARG A 533 25.05 21.67 10.09
N VAL A 534 24.90 20.43 9.61
CA VAL A 534 24.90 19.22 10.46
C VAL A 534 26.04 18.28 10.09
N ASN A 535 26.25 17.26 10.92
CA ASN A 535 27.32 16.28 10.73
C ASN A 535 27.15 15.49 9.41
N LYS A 536 28.21 15.37 8.61
CA LYS A 536 28.18 14.65 7.32
C LYS A 536 27.78 13.18 7.48
N SER A 537 28.18 12.50 8.55
CA SER A 537 27.79 11.11 8.82
C SER A 537 26.27 10.95 9.01
N TYR A 538 25.61 11.95 9.58
CA TYR A 538 24.14 11.96 9.68
C TYR A 538 23.53 12.04 8.27
N LEU A 539 23.99 12.97 7.45
CA LEU A 539 23.50 13.15 6.06
C LEU A 539 23.74 11.90 5.20
N ASN A 540 24.90 11.25 5.32
CA ASN A 540 25.19 10.00 4.61
C ASN A 540 24.24 8.85 4.99
N SER A 541 23.75 8.82 6.24
CA SER A 541 22.78 7.81 6.66
C SER A 541 21.38 8.08 6.10
N ILE A 542 20.99 9.36 5.98
CA ILE A 542 19.78 9.78 5.28
C ILE A 542 19.86 9.45 3.78
N GLU A 543 20.99 9.74 3.13
CA GLU A 543 21.22 9.39 1.72
C GLU A 543 21.09 7.89 1.49
N SER A 544 21.78 7.09 2.29
CA SER A 544 21.79 5.63 2.14
C SER A 544 20.38 5.05 2.28
N SER A 545 19.66 5.42 3.35
CA SER A 545 18.30 4.93 3.60
C SER A 545 17.30 5.40 2.55
N THR A 546 17.35 6.67 2.15
CA THR A 546 16.39 7.25 1.20
C THR A 546 16.67 6.80 -0.23
N SER A 547 17.93 6.64 -0.61
CA SER A 547 18.32 6.13 -1.94
C SER A 547 17.83 4.71 -2.17
N SER A 548 17.92 3.83 -1.15
CA SER A 548 17.35 2.48 -1.24
C SER A 548 15.85 2.50 -1.42
N LYS A 549 15.12 3.35 -0.68
CA LYS A 549 13.66 3.50 -0.85
C LYS A 549 13.30 4.01 -2.23
N TYR A 550 13.97 5.05 -2.71
CA TYR A 550 13.75 5.62 -4.04
C TYR A 550 14.01 4.58 -5.15
N LEU A 551 15.07 3.78 -5.01
CA LEU A 551 15.39 2.70 -5.93
C LEU A 551 14.25 1.68 -6.04
N TRP A 552 13.66 1.27 -4.91
CA TRP A 552 12.57 0.31 -4.90
C TRP A 552 11.24 0.91 -5.34
N MET A 553 10.96 2.15 -4.95
CA MET A 553 9.77 2.87 -5.41
C MET A 553 9.77 3.00 -6.93
N THR A 554 10.94 3.24 -7.54
CA THR A 554 11.06 3.39 -9.00
C THR A 554 11.06 2.07 -9.79
N ARG A 555 11.26 0.93 -9.12
CA ARG A 555 11.33 -0.42 -9.73
C ARG A 555 10.11 -1.29 -9.47
N ARG A 556 9.43 -1.12 -8.33
CA ARG A 556 8.31 -1.98 -7.94
C ARG A 556 7.19 -1.26 -7.18
N LEU A 557 7.30 0.06 -6.99
CA LEU A 557 6.35 0.89 -6.25
C LEU A 557 6.27 0.51 -4.75
N THR A 558 7.37 0.01 -4.18
CA THR A 558 7.51 -0.38 -2.77
C THR A 558 8.75 0.30 -2.15
N GLU A 559 8.77 0.53 -0.83
CA GLU A 559 9.98 1.08 -0.17
C GLU A 559 11.03 0.00 0.15
N THR A 560 10.66 -1.26 0.10
CA THR A 560 11.50 -2.41 0.45
C THR A 560 11.89 -3.22 -0.78
N ASP A 561 12.99 -3.96 -0.64
CA ASP A 561 13.42 -4.94 -1.63
C ASP A 561 12.31 -5.94 -1.91
N ASP A 562 11.92 -6.01 -3.19
CA ASP A 562 11.01 -6.99 -3.74
C ASP A 562 11.60 -7.50 -5.07
N ASN A 563 12.88 -7.88 -5.04
CA ASN A 563 13.60 -8.33 -6.23
C ASN A 563 12.94 -9.59 -6.82
N LYS A 564 12.57 -9.52 -8.11
CA LYS A 564 12.00 -10.63 -8.88
C LYS A 564 12.81 -10.86 -10.15
N PRO A 565 12.87 -12.09 -10.68
CA PRO A 565 13.65 -12.41 -11.87
C PRO A 565 13.18 -11.71 -13.16
N TYR A 566 11.93 -11.24 -13.22
CA TYR A 566 11.35 -10.52 -14.37
C TYR A 566 11.40 -8.98 -14.23
N LEU A 567 11.98 -8.43 -13.16
CA LEU A 567 12.10 -6.97 -13.03
C LEU A 567 13.01 -6.39 -14.10
N ASP A 568 12.52 -5.36 -14.80
CA ASP A 568 13.33 -4.55 -15.68
C ASP A 568 13.69 -3.25 -14.94
N VAL A 569 14.96 -3.14 -14.53
CA VAL A 569 15.49 -1.96 -13.83
C VAL A 569 15.31 -0.65 -14.61
N ASN A 570 15.09 -0.75 -15.92
CA ASN A 570 14.90 0.39 -16.81
C ASN A 570 13.44 0.60 -17.24
N SER A 571 12.50 -0.27 -16.83
CA SER A 571 11.10 -0.21 -17.22
C SER A 571 10.19 -0.75 -16.11
N LEU A 572 9.49 0.16 -15.42
CA LEU A 572 8.46 -0.26 -14.46
C LEU A 572 7.28 -0.90 -15.18
N ALA A 573 6.87 -0.34 -16.32
CA ALA A 573 5.74 -0.89 -17.06
C ALA A 573 6.04 -2.34 -17.49
N ASN A 574 7.26 -2.64 -17.92
CA ASN A 574 7.65 -4.01 -18.26
C ASN A 574 7.92 -4.90 -17.03
N SER A 575 8.05 -4.31 -15.84
CA SER A 575 8.13 -5.07 -14.59
C SER A 575 6.75 -5.57 -14.13
N PHE A 576 5.67 -4.92 -14.58
CA PHE A 576 4.28 -5.34 -14.33
C PHE A 576 3.58 -5.98 -15.54
N VAL A 577 4.01 -5.65 -16.76
CA VAL A 577 3.37 -6.08 -18.00
C VAL A 577 4.40 -6.80 -18.87
N ASN A 578 4.08 -7.99 -19.36
CA ASN A 578 4.88 -8.70 -20.35
C ASN A 578 4.70 -8.06 -21.74
N MET A 579 5.40 -6.95 -21.97
CA MET A 579 5.34 -6.18 -23.22
C MET A 579 5.78 -7.01 -24.44
N ALA A 580 6.72 -7.94 -24.25
CA ALA A 580 7.19 -8.85 -25.30
C ALA A 580 6.07 -9.78 -25.79
N LYS A 581 5.26 -10.32 -24.88
CA LYS A 581 4.13 -11.19 -25.20
C LYS A 581 3.00 -10.45 -25.90
N ILE A 582 2.78 -9.17 -25.58
CA ILE A 582 1.86 -8.30 -26.34
C ILE A 582 2.33 -8.19 -27.79
N LYS A 583 3.62 -7.94 -28.03
CA LYS A 583 4.18 -7.88 -29.40
C LYS A 583 4.04 -9.20 -30.14
N GLU A 584 4.32 -10.32 -29.47
CA GLU A 584 4.17 -11.68 -30.03
C GLU A 584 2.73 -11.95 -30.48
N LYS A 585 1.74 -11.70 -29.61
CA LYS A 585 0.32 -11.94 -29.90
C LYS A 585 -0.24 -10.99 -30.96
N ALA A 586 0.32 -9.79 -31.10
CA ALA A 586 0.00 -8.89 -32.20
C ALA A 586 0.54 -9.41 -33.56
N GLY A 587 1.46 -10.37 -33.56
CA GLY A 587 2.18 -10.81 -34.76
C GLY A 587 3.08 -9.72 -35.34
N GLY A 588 3.55 -8.79 -34.51
CA GLY A 588 4.32 -7.62 -34.96
C GLY A 588 3.50 -6.55 -35.70
N ILE A 589 2.17 -6.67 -35.75
CA ILE A 589 1.31 -5.69 -36.45
C ILE A 589 1.04 -4.48 -35.54
N ILE A 590 1.57 -3.32 -35.90
CA ILE A 590 1.36 -2.06 -35.18
C ILE A 590 -0.13 -1.66 -35.19
N GLY A 591 -0.63 -1.21 -34.04
CA GLY A 591 -2.02 -0.76 -33.84
C GLY A 591 -3.00 -1.88 -33.50
N ARG A 592 -2.54 -3.14 -33.45
CA ARG A 592 -3.40 -4.29 -33.19
C ARG A 592 -3.70 -4.44 -31.69
N ASN A 593 -4.99 -4.52 -31.35
CA ASN A 593 -5.42 -4.99 -30.02
C ASN A 593 -5.16 -6.50 -29.93
N VAL A 594 -4.56 -6.95 -28.82
CA VAL A 594 -4.24 -8.36 -28.58
C VAL A 594 -5.23 -9.06 -27.65
N TYR A 595 -6.17 -8.27 -27.12
CA TYR A 595 -7.31 -8.73 -26.35
C TYR A 595 -8.59 -8.32 -27.07
N THR A 596 -9.56 -9.24 -27.12
CA THR A 596 -10.90 -8.98 -27.66
C THR A 596 -11.85 -8.78 -26.49
N PRO A 597 -12.37 -7.56 -26.26
CA PRO A 597 -13.30 -7.31 -25.16
C PRO A 597 -14.60 -8.09 -25.31
N ASP A 598 -15.17 -8.56 -24.19
CA ASP A 598 -16.54 -9.04 -24.15
C ASP A 598 -17.49 -7.87 -24.46
N PRO A 599 -18.36 -7.95 -25.48
CA PRO A 599 -19.32 -6.89 -25.80
C PRO A 599 -20.29 -6.54 -24.66
N LEU A 600 -20.46 -7.43 -23.68
CA LEU A 600 -21.28 -7.23 -22.49
C LEU A 600 -20.50 -6.65 -21.30
N ASP A 601 -19.19 -6.43 -21.45
CA ASP A 601 -18.35 -5.89 -20.39
C ASP A 601 -18.73 -4.44 -20.06
N THR A 602 -18.83 -4.14 -18.76
CA THR A 602 -19.08 -2.79 -18.25
C THR A 602 -17.85 -1.90 -18.33
N TYR A 603 -16.66 -2.48 -18.54
CA TYR A 603 -15.39 -1.76 -18.60
C TYR A 603 -14.67 -1.94 -19.95
N SER A 604 -13.98 -0.89 -20.39
CA SER A 604 -13.13 -0.90 -21.57
C SER A 604 -11.75 -1.46 -21.23
N ILE A 605 -11.47 -2.70 -21.65
CA ILE A 605 -10.15 -3.33 -21.51
C ILE A 605 -9.44 -3.29 -22.86
N ARG A 606 -8.32 -2.58 -22.93
CA ARG A 606 -7.60 -2.39 -24.19
C ARG A 606 -6.11 -2.66 -24.02
N ILE A 607 -5.62 -3.73 -24.64
CA ILE A 607 -4.20 -4.12 -24.64
C ILE A 607 -3.69 -4.06 -26.09
N ILE A 608 -2.75 -3.15 -26.37
CA ILE A 608 -2.38 -2.78 -27.75
C ILE A 608 -0.87 -2.81 -27.94
N TYR A 609 -0.44 -3.41 -29.06
CA TYR A 609 0.90 -3.21 -29.60
C TYR A 609 0.90 -2.01 -30.54
N ASN A 610 1.47 -0.87 -30.13
CA ASN A 610 1.49 0.37 -30.94
C ASN A 610 2.90 0.84 -31.32
N GLY A 611 3.91 -0.03 -31.26
CA GLY A 611 5.17 0.17 -31.98
C GLY A 611 6.01 1.40 -31.58
N LYS A 612 5.98 1.82 -30.31
CA LYS A 612 6.87 2.87 -29.78
C LYS A 612 7.63 2.41 -28.54
N GLY A 613 8.81 2.99 -28.30
CA GLY A 613 9.65 2.71 -27.12
C GLY A 613 10.72 1.62 -27.32
N LYS A 614 11.29 1.09 -26.23
CA LYS A 614 12.34 0.04 -26.20
C LYS A 614 11.94 -1.25 -26.96
N TYR A 615 10.65 -1.42 -27.25
CA TYR A 615 10.06 -2.64 -27.83
C TYR A 615 9.73 -2.52 -29.34
N ALA A 616 10.00 -1.37 -29.97
CA ALA A 616 10.00 -1.23 -31.44
C ALA A 616 11.24 -1.91 -32.02
N ALA A 617 11.13 -2.62 -33.15
CA ALA A 617 12.33 -3.22 -33.77
C ALA A 617 13.21 -2.12 -34.39
N ALA A 618 14.53 -2.37 -34.45
CA ALA A 618 15.45 -1.46 -35.10
C ALA A 618 15.09 -1.33 -36.60
N GLY A 619 14.72 -0.12 -37.03
CA GLY A 619 14.36 0.17 -38.43
C GLY A 619 12.84 0.18 -38.73
N GLU A 620 11.96 -0.02 -37.75
CA GLU A 620 10.51 0.14 -37.93
C GLU A 620 10.09 1.62 -37.87
N GLU A 621 9.12 2.03 -38.70
CA GLU A 621 8.45 3.32 -38.55
C GLU A 621 7.86 3.43 -37.14
N LYS A 622 8.12 4.54 -36.45
CA LYS A 622 7.56 4.80 -35.12
C LYS A 622 6.04 4.70 -35.22
N GLY A 623 5.44 3.73 -34.52
CA GLY A 623 3.99 3.62 -34.46
C GLY A 623 3.34 4.88 -33.87
N THR A 624 2.03 5.03 -34.08
CA THR A 624 1.28 6.19 -33.59
C THR A 624 0.90 6.04 -32.12
N ALA A 625 0.79 7.17 -31.41
CA ALA A 625 0.30 7.17 -30.04
C ALA A 625 -1.14 6.64 -29.99
N VAL A 626 -1.48 5.84 -28.99
CA VAL A 626 -2.87 5.43 -28.77
C VAL A 626 -3.67 6.65 -28.33
N LEU A 627 -4.66 7.03 -29.13
CA LEU A 627 -5.53 8.18 -28.85
C LEU A 627 -6.76 7.75 -28.04
N VAL A 628 -7.00 8.45 -26.93
CA VAL A 628 -8.25 8.38 -26.16
C VAL A 628 -8.99 9.70 -26.34
N ASN A 629 -9.98 9.71 -27.24
CA ASN A 629 -10.76 10.91 -27.60
C ASN A 629 -12.18 10.92 -27.03
N THR A 630 -12.61 9.83 -26.41
CA THR A 630 -13.93 9.69 -25.79
C THR A 630 -13.76 9.33 -24.32
N PRO A 631 -14.66 9.77 -23.43
CA PRO A 631 -14.64 9.34 -22.03
C PRO A 631 -14.58 7.81 -21.94
N THR A 632 -13.66 7.28 -21.12
CA THR A 632 -13.40 5.83 -21.06
C THR A 632 -13.22 5.39 -19.61
N ARG A 633 -13.74 4.21 -19.27
CA ARG A 633 -13.64 3.58 -17.95
C ARG A 633 -13.05 2.19 -18.10
N GLY A 634 -11.93 1.86 -17.45
CA GLY A 634 -11.29 0.54 -17.55
C GLY A 634 -9.76 0.59 -17.52
N ILE A 635 -9.12 -0.37 -18.19
CA ILE A 635 -7.66 -0.46 -18.30
C ILE A 635 -7.21 -0.26 -19.74
N LEU A 636 -6.19 0.59 -19.92
CA LEU A 636 -5.46 0.75 -21.17
C LEU A 636 -4.00 0.38 -20.97
N VAL A 637 -3.54 -0.63 -21.70
CA VAL A 637 -2.13 -1.01 -21.79
C VAL A 637 -1.64 -0.82 -23.22
N ALA A 638 -0.62 0.01 -23.39
CA ALA A 638 0.05 0.25 -24.66
C ALA A 638 1.55 -0.01 -24.54
N THR A 639 2.14 -0.70 -25.52
CA THR A 639 3.60 -0.96 -25.52
C THR A 639 4.44 0.30 -25.74
N GLY A 640 3.83 1.39 -26.24
CA GLY A 640 4.44 2.67 -26.55
C GLY A 640 3.63 3.85 -26.03
N ASP A 641 3.59 4.96 -26.77
CA ASP A 641 2.99 6.21 -26.28
C ASP A 641 1.46 6.20 -26.25
N VAL A 642 0.88 6.94 -25.32
CA VAL A 642 -0.57 7.17 -25.19
C VAL A 642 -0.84 8.67 -25.14
N LYS A 643 -1.87 9.14 -25.85
CA LYS A 643 -2.34 10.52 -25.78
C LYS A 643 -3.82 10.56 -25.36
N ILE A 644 -4.10 11.26 -24.27
CA ILE A 644 -5.41 11.36 -23.62
C ILE A 644 -6.01 12.74 -23.89
N ASN A 645 -7.13 12.79 -24.60
CA ASN A 645 -7.85 14.01 -24.98
C ASN A 645 -9.26 14.10 -24.35
N ALA A 646 -9.66 13.08 -23.61
CA ALA A 646 -10.95 12.99 -22.93
C ALA A 646 -10.77 12.33 -21.55
N ASN A 647 -11.80 12.41 -20.70
CA ASN A 647 -11.71 11.90 -19.34
C ASN A 647 -11.47 10.38 -19.30
N PHE A 648 -10.63 9.92 -18.37
CA PHE A 648 -10.35 8.51 -18.17
C PHE A 648 -10.52 8.12 -16.71
N THR A 649 -11.19 6.99 -16.45
CA THR A 649 -11.35 6.42 -15.09
C THR A 649 -10.83 4.98 -15.06
N GLY A 650 -9.85 4.69 -14.20
CA GLY A 650 -9.18 3.40 -14.11
C GLY A 650 -7.66 3.57 -14.22
N LEU A 651 -6.98 2.65 -14.90
CA LEU A 651 -5.51 2.59 -15.00
C LEU A 651 -5.02 2.66 -16.46
N ILE A 652 -4.03 3.53 -16.70
CA ILE A 652 -3.32 3.63 -17.97
C ILE A 652 -1.86 3.20 -17.76
N ILE A 653 -1.40 2.21 -18.51
CA ILE A 653 -0.01 1.76 -18.56
C ILE A 653 0.53 1.96 -19.97
N ALA A 654 1.61 2.72 -20.10
CA ALA A 654 2.29 2.96 -21.35
C ALA A 654 3.77 2.58 -21.23
N GLY A 655 4.29 1.75 -22.15
CA GLY A 655 5.72 1.52 -22.32
C GLY A 655 6.49 2.73 -22.87
N GLY A 656 5.78 3.80 -23.24
CA GLY A 656 6.32 5.07 -23.70
C GLY A 656 5.89 6.26 -22.84
N ASN A 657 5.72 7.42 -23.48
CA ASN A 657 5.21 8.63 -22.83
C ASN A 657 3.67 8.58 -22.73
N ILE A 658 3.12 9.17 -21.67
CA ILE A 658 1.69 9.50 -21.59
C ILE A 658 1.57 11.02 -21.72
N THR A 659 0.85 11.49 -22.73
CA THR A 659 0.53 12.90 -22.91
C THR A 659 -0.93 13.15 -22.55
N VAL A 660 -1.19 14.04 -21.60
CA VAL A 660 -2.53 14.42 -21.17
C VAL A 660 -2.82 15.83 -21.67
N SER A 661 -3.87 15.95 -22.47
CA SER A 661 -4.36 17.23 -22.94
C SER A 661 -4.99 18.00 -21.78
N SER A 662 -4.81 19.31 -21.76
CA SER A 662 -5.13 20.19 -20.62
C SER A 662 -6.62 20.24 -20.19
N ASN A 663 -7.52 19.64 -20.98
CA ASN A 663 -8.96 19.53 -20.72
C ASN A 663 -9.40 18.11 -20.34
N ALA A 664 -8.49 17.13 -20.39
CA ALA A 664 -8.75 15.78 -19.94
C ALA A 664 -8.47 15.65 -18.44
N SER A 665 -9.34 14.96 -17.72
CA SER A 665 -9.12 14.58 -16.32
C SER A 665 -9.03 13.06 -16.18
N ILE A 666 -8.16 12.60 -15.28
CA ILE A 666 -7.86 11.18 -15.06
C ILE A 666 -8.18 10.84 -13.61
N TYR A 667 -8.87 9.73 -13.38
CA TYR A 667 -9.27 9.27 -12.07
C TYR A 667 -8.88 7.81 -11.90
N SER A 668 -8.10 7.47 -10.88
CA SER A 668 -7.91 6.09 -10.47
C SER A 668 -9.22 5.53 -9.93
N ASP A 669 -9.48 4.28 -10.19
CA ASP A 669 -10.57 3.53 -9.59
C ASP A 669 -10.08 2.11 -9.34
N SER A 670 -9.65 1.84 -8.11
CA SER A 670 -9.10 0.54 -7.73
C SER A 670 -10.14 -0.56 -7.85
N THR A 671 -11.43 -0.25 -7.67
CA THR A 671 -12.51 -1.23 -7.84
C THR A 671 -12.59 -1.71 -9.28
N ILE A 672 -12.49 -0.80 -10.26
CA ILE A 672 -12.45 -1.17 -11.69
C ILE A 672 -11.21 -2.02 -12.01
N VAL A 673 -10.04 -1.63 -11.49
CA VAL A 673 -8.78 -2.33 -11.77
C VAL A 673 -8.80 -3.74 -11.18
N ASN A 674 -9.22 -3.86 -9.92
CA ASN A 674 -9.31 -5.12 -9.21
C ASN A 674 -10.43 -6.00 -9.78
N ASP A 675 -11.58 -5.44 -10.16
CA ASP A 675 -12.65 -6.18 -10.86
C ASP A 675 -12.13 -6.80 -12.16
N ILE A 676 -11.31 -6.10 -12.93
CA ILE A 676 -10.77 -6.63 -14.19
C ILE A 676 -9.74 -7.73 -13.94
N TRP A 677 -8.82 -7.52 -13.00
CA TRP A 677 -7.77 -8.48 -12.65
C TRP A 677 -8.33 -9.75 -11.96
N ASN A 678 -9.31 -9.60 -11.07
CA ASN A 678 -9.93 -10.70 -10.30
C ASN A 678 -10.88 -11.58 -11.13
N ARG A 679 -11.15 -11.23 -12.40
CA ARG A 679 -11.93 -12.09 -13.31
C ARG A 679 -11.21 -13.40 -13.67
N CYS A 680 -9.93 -13.54 -13.34
CA CYS A 680 -9.11 -14.73 -13.66
C CYS A 680 -9.17 -15.09 -15.15
N ASN A 681 -9.29 -14.10 -16.04
CA ASN A 681 -9.35 -14.33 -17.47
C ASN A 681 -7.95 -14.61 -18.00
N GLU A 682 -7.67 -15.86 -18.39
CA GLU A 682 -6.38 -16.26 -18.95
C GLU A 682 -5.95 -15.40 -20.15
N ASP A 683 -6.92 -14.91 -20.96
CA ASP A 683 -6.62 -14.06 -22.10
C ASP A 683 -6.07 -12.69 -21.71
N ILE A 684 -6.43 -12.16 -20.54
CA ILE A 684 -5.92 -10.88 -20.01
C ILE A 684 -4.67 -11.13 -19.17
N ASN A 685 -4.78 -12.06 -18.22
CA ASN A 685 -3.78 -12.26 -17.18
C ASN A 685 -2.43 -12.69 -17.75
N GLN A 686 -2.44 -13.35 -18.91
CA GLN A 686 -1.23 -13.76 -19.62
C GLN A 686 -0.26 -12.61 -19.94
N TYR A 687 -0.72 -11.36 -19.95
CA TYR A 687 0.06 -10.18 -20.33
C TYR A 687 0.69 -9.45 -19.15
N PHE A 688 0.48 -9.89 -17.90
CA PHE A 688 0.97 -9.20 -16.73
C PHE A 688 1.80 -10.13 -15.85
N TYR A 689 2.81 -9.55 -15.21
CA TYR A 689 3.59 -10.20 -14.16
C TYR A 689 2.91 -9.97 -12.82
N ASP A 690 3.13 -10.88 -11.87
CA ASP A 690 2.54 -10.82 -10.54
C ASP A 690 1.01 -10.81 -10.49
N ILE A 691 0.32 -10.93 -11.63
CA ILE A 691 -1.03 -11.46 -11.63
C ILE A 691 -0.88 -12.93 -11.31
N VAL A 692 -1.40 -13.35 -10.17
CA VAL A 692 -1.49 -14.76 -9.84
C VAL A 692 -2.48 -15.38 -10.83
N THR A 693 -1.99 -15.86 -11.98
CA THR A 693 -2.72 -16.77 -12.86
C THR A 693 -2.79 -18.11 -12.14
N GLY A 694 -3.86 -18.27 -11.36
CA GLY A 694 -4.07 -19.35 -10.40
C GLY A 694 -4.49 -18.87 -9.01
N GLY A 695 -4.63 -17.56 -8.81
CA GLY A 695 -4.94 -16.92 -7.54
C GLY A 695 -6.43 -16.90 -7.30
N ALA A 696 -6.92 -17.95 -6.68
CA ALA A 696 -8.16 -17.87 -5.97
C ALA A 696 -8.15 -16.68 -4.98
N THR A 697 -9.20 -15.87 -5.01
CA THR A 697 -9.36 -14.61 -4.25
C THR A 697 -9.08 -14.84 -2.77
N GLY A 698 -7.93 -14.43 -2.25
CA GLY A 698 -7.62 -14.40 -0.82
C GLY A 698 -6.56 -13.37 -0.55
N GLY A 699 -6.86 -12.41 0.32
CA GLY A 699 -5.80 -11.59 0.89
C GLY A 699 -5.15 -12.26 2.10
N GLY A 700 -4.28 -11.48 2.82
CA GLY A 700 -2.96 -11.57 3.54
C GLY A 700 -2.64 -11.98 5.03
N THR A 701 -1.51 -12.65 5.25
CA THR A 701 -0.98 -13.43 6.41
C THR A 701 -1.26 -13.00 7.88
N VAL A 702 -1.36 -14.03 8.74
CA VAL A 702 -1.31 -14.12 10.22
C VAL A 702 -0.52 -13.03 10.96
N SER A 703 -1.15 -12.40 11.97
CA SER A 703 -0.50 -12.00 13.23
C SER A 703 -1.51 -11.72 14.33
N GLY A 704 -1.42 -12.49 15.42
CA GLY A 704 -2.05 -12.19 16.71
C GLY A 704 -2.88 -13.34 17.24
N SER A 705 -2.34 -14.06 18.22
CA SER A 705 -3.03 -15.09 19.01
C SER A 705 -4.45 -14.66 19.42
N VAL A 706 -5.45 -15.15 18.70
CA VAL A 706 -6.82 -15.22 19.19
C VAL A 706 -7.16 -16.69 19.27
N THR A 707 -7.17 -17.22 20.49
CA THR A 707 -7.72 -18.54 20.78
C THR A 707 -9.21 -18.51 20.43
N GLN A 708 -9.58 -18.93 19.22
CA GLN A 708 -10.98 -19.17 18.88
C GLN A 708 -11.46 -20.38 19.67
N SER A 709 -12.35 -20.16 20.63
CA SER A 709 -13.09 -21.22 21.29
C SER A 709 -14.34 -21.52 20.47
N ILE A 710 -14.34 -22.62 19.71
CA ILE A 710 -15.57 -23.18 19.16
C ILE A 710 -16.31 -23.83 20.34
N ASP A 711 -17.49 -23.32 20.67
CA ASP A 711 -18.34 -23.94 21.68
C ASP A 711 -19.05 -25.16 21.06
N ILE A 712 -18.40 -26.32 21.20
CA ILE A 712 -18.83 -27.60 20.62
C ILE A 712 -20.21 -28.01 21.18
N SER A 713 -20.55 -27.59 22.39
CA SER A 713 -21.83 -27.92 23.03
C SER A 713 -23.03 -27.32 22.30
N ASN A 714 -22.83 -26.21 21.56
CA ASN A 714 -23.89 -25.59 20.75
C ASN A 714 -24.04 -26.22 19.36
N LEU A 715 -23.15 -27.13 18.96
CA LEU A 715 -23.20 -27.80 17.65
C LEU A 715 -24.09 -29.05 17.68
N ILE A 716 -24.36 -29.63 18.85
CA ILE A 716 -25.21 -30.81 18.99
C ILE A 716 -26.55 -30.41 19.59
N SER A 717 -27.64 -30.82 18.93
CA SER A 717 -29.00 -30.52 19.39
C SER A 717 -29.94 -31.70 19.18
N TYR A 718 -30.90 -31.84 20.10
CA TYR A 718 -31.96 -32.82 19.99
C TYR A 718 -33.09 -32.31 19.08
N GLN A 719 -33.59 -33.18 18.20
CA GLN A 719 -34.77 -32.95 17.38
C GLN A 719 -35.79 -34.06 17.61
N ASN A 720 -37.07 -33.71 17.47
CA ASN A 720 -38.19 -34.65 17.61
C ASN A 720 -38.19 -35.47 18.91
N TRP A 721 -37.68 -34.87 19.99
CA TRP A 721 -37.55 -35.52 21.29
C TRP A 721 -38.91 -35.97 21.81
N ARG A 722 -39.03 -37.26 22.12
CA ARG A 722 -40.24 -37.88 22.67
C ARG A 722 -39.86 -38.84 23.78
N LYS A 723 -40.62 -38.74 24.87
CA LYS A 723 -40.65 -39.70 25.95
C LYS A 723 -41.91 -40.54 25.82
N ASN A 724 -41.79 -41.85 25.96
CA ASN A 724 -42.92 -42.74 26.22
C ASN A 724 -43.06 -43.04 27.71
#